data_AF-A0AAN9VRH6-F1
#
_entry.id   AF-A0AAN9VRH6-F1
#
_cell.length_a   1.000
_cell.length_b   1.000
_cell.length_c   1.000
_cell.angle_alpha   90.00
_cell.angle_beta   90.00
_cell.angle_gamma   90.00
#
_symmetry.space_group_name_H-M   'P 1'
#
loop_
_entity.id
_entity.type
_entity.pdbx_description
1 polymer ?
#
loop_
_entity_poly.entity_id
_entity_poly.type
_entity_poly.pdbx_seq_one_letter_code
_entity_poly.pdbx_strand_id
1 'polypeptide(L)'
;MQCVWRWGVALLGLAALAGAAGAGPPGGGGGGGRHRGQETAQRFSNEWVVRLEGGPRAARALADELGYDFHGHVLGFEDTYRMVKSDHPRVHKRAHSRLTQRLAADARVVWAEQQFAKQRVKRSPPPPRSRRADLAVPLRDPALFNDELWSEQWYLQDTRTRTDLPKLDLHVLPLYALGVSGRGVRVSVLDDGVEHRHDDLRANYDPEISYDANDDDDDPTPRYDDGATNAHGTRCAGEIAMVANNGKCGVGVAFNARIGGVRLLDGEVNDRVEGTALGYAHKLVDIYSASWGPNDDGKTVEGPGTLALEALERGIREGRGGRGAIYVWASGNGGSRGDNCDCDGYIGSIYTLAVGSASQRGQFPWYGERCAATMATTYSSGAYTDQMIATTDLGNTCTVKHTGTSASAPLAAGIIALALEVNPELTWRDVQHLVVWTSEYAPLSDNEGWRRTAAGFWVNTRFGFGLMNAAALVAHAANWTTVPPAALCLVPATSGGNATLRAGGRVEVAFDTDACAGTDDEVNYLEHVQVEVNIDYPIRGELQVFLTSPSGTRVQLLGLRRLDDSAEGFAGWRFLSVLTWGERPRGRWLLQVHADPEGAAGKLGAGRVGACALLLHGTRRPPAHFANGPRLYDAHYNRVNRKTKKEEHSETTQSTEQQPESDIKPVVEGPEPADSPPAPAVPQYLELLQQQKGVSPLDWNDLEGLSLAMRESQRRATTRATSEETQTRNSVSRRWLQEVFHLMWA
;
A
#
# COMPACT_ATOMS: atom_id res chain seq x y z
N MET A 1 -0.28 32.51 -4.96
CA MET A 1 -0.53 31.05 -5.09
C MET A 1 -1.91 30.75 -5.67
N GLN A 2 -2.37 31.49 -6.70
CA GLN A 2 -3.64 31.28 -7.42
C GLN A 2 -3.43 30.75 -8.87
N CYS A 3 -2.18 30.46 -9.28
CA CYS A 3 -1.88 30.06 -10.67
C CYS A 3 -1.94 28.55 -10.94
N VAL A 4 -1.97 27.70 -9.91
CA VAL A 4 -2.01 26.22 -10.08
C VAL A 4 -3.42 25.72 -10.47
N TRP A 5 -4.46 26.52 -10.22
CA TRP A 5 -5.86 26.19 -10.55
C TRP A 5 -6.18 26.21 -12.06
N ARG A 6 -5.32 26.79 -12.91
CA ARG A 6 -5.58 26.89 -14.36
C ARG A 6 -5.11 25.71 -15.21
N TRP A 7 -4.30 24.78 -14.67
CA TRP A 7 -3.74 23.68 -15.47
C TRP A 7 -4.35 22.30 -15.16
N GLY A 8 -4.84 22.05 -13.94
CA GLY A 8 -5.57 20.81 -13.62
C GLY A 8 -6.87 20.63 -14.42
N VAL A 9 -7.56 21.74 -14.72
CA VAL A 9 -8.79 21.75 -15.53
C VAL A 9 -8.50 21.61 -17.03
N ALA A 10 -7.30 22.02 -17.49
CA ALA A 10 -6.93 21.97 -18.91
C ALA A 10 -6.59 20.54 -19.40
N LEU A 11 -6.05 19.68 -18.51
CA LEU A 11 -5.75 18.28 -18.83
C LEU A 11 -6.98 17.36 -18.75
N LEU A 12 -7.96 17.68 -17.90
CA LEU A 12 -9.29 17.02 -17.92
C LEU A 12 -10.14 17.47 -19.13
N GLY A 13 -9.98 18.72 -19.58
CA GLY A 13 -10.70 19.26 -20.74
C GLY A 13 -10.29 18.69 -22.10
N LEU A 14 -9.05 18.20 -22.24
CA LEU A 14 -8.57 17.59 -23.50
C LEU A 14 -9.00 16.12 -23.66
N ALA A 15 -9.26 15.40 -22.56
CA ALA A 15 -9.84 14.06 -22.59
C ALA A 15 -11.34 14.07 -22.95
N ALA A 16 -12.06 15.16 -22.61
CA ALA A 16 -13.50 15.28 -22.85
C ALA A 16 -13.88 15.55 -24.32
N LEU A 17 -12.94 15.96 -25.19
CA LEU A 17 -13.23 16.27 -26.60
C LEU A 17 -12.87 15.14 -27.59
N ALA A 18 -12.22 14.06 -27.15
CA ALA A 18 -11.91 12.90 -27.98
C ALA A 18 -12.93 11.75 -27.86
N GLY A 19 -13.84 11.79 -26.88
CA GLY A 19 -14.83 10.73 -26.61
C GLY A 19 -16.18 10.85 -27.34
N ALA A 20 -16.35 11.84 -28.24
CA ALA A 20 -17.62 12.11 -28.90
C ALA A 20 -17.55 11.91 -30.42
N ALA A 21 -17.35 10.67 -30.87
CA ALA A 21 -17.66 10.26 -32.24
C ALA A 21 -18.08 8.78 -32.25
N GLY A 22 -19.39 8.55 -32.10
CA GLY A 22 -19.98 7.21 -32.15
C GLY A 22 -19.87 6.58 -33.53
N ALA A 23 -19.31 5.37 -33.58
CA ALA A 23 -19.45 4.48 -34.73
C ALA A 23 -20.88 3.89 -34.74
N GLY A 24 -21.63 4.16 -35.81
CA GLY A 24 -22.94 3.57 -36.05
C GLY A 24 -22.86 2.06 -36.34
N PRO A 25 -23.94 1.29 -36.12
CA PRO A 25 -23.92 -0.16 -36.27
C PRO A 25 -24.03 -0.56 -37.75
N PRO A 26 -23.28 -1.57 -38.24
CA PRO A 26 -23.59 -2.19 -39.51
C PRO A 26 -24.73 -3.21 -39.35
N GLY A 27 -25.59 -3.24 -40.37
CA GLY A 27 -26.78 -4.08 -40.45
C GLY A 27 -26.48 -5.59 -40.41
N GLY A 28 -27.49 -6.33 -39.96
CA GLY A 28 -27.39 -7.76 -39.66
C GLY A 28 -27.38 -8.70 -40.88
N GLY A 29 -26.97 -9.94 -40.60
CA GLY A 29 -27.21 -11.11 -41.43
C GLY A 29 -26.25 -12.27 -41.12
N GLY A 30 -26.80 -13.42 -40.73
CA GLY A 30 -26.12 -14.73 -40.82
C GLY A 30 -25.71 -15.38 -39.49
N GLY A 31 -26.45 -16.42 -39.10
CA GLY A 31 -26.25 -17.15 -37.85
C GLY A 31 -25.05 -18.11 -37.83
N GLY A 32 -24.64 -18.44 -36.61
CA GLY A 32 -23.66 -19.49 -36.30
C GLY A 32 -23.32 -19.45 -34.82
N GLY A 33 -23.93 -20.34 -34.03
CA GLY A 33 -23.75 -20.39 -32.58
C GLY A 33 -22.30 -20.65 -32.17
N ARG A 34 -21.77 -19.78 -31.30
CA ARG A 34 -20.58 -20.03 -30.49
C ARG A 34 -20.85 -19.54 -29.07
N HIS A 35 -20.46 -20.37 -28.11
CA HIS A 35 -20.59 -20.15 -26.68
C HIS A 35 -20.07 -18.76 -26.28
N ARG A 36 -20.96 -17.90 -25.79
CA ARG A 36 -20.61 -16.63 -25.12
C ARG A 36 -19.88 -16.96 -23.82
N GLY A 37 -18.62 -16.55 -23.72
CA GLY A 37 -17.99 -16.28 -22.44
C GLY A 37 -18.82 -15.23 -21.70
N GLN A 38 -19.05 -15.43 -20.41
CA GLN A 38 -19.74 -14.46 -19.56
C GLN A 38 -18.84 -13.24 -19.36
N GLU A 39 -19.01 -12.21 -20.20
CA GLU A 39 -18.70 -10.84 -19.80
C GLU A 39 -19.56 -10.51 -18.58
N THR A 40 -18.94 -10.08 -17.49
CA THR A 40 -19.64 -9.43 -16.37
C THR A 40 -20.13 -8.07 -16.84
N ALA A 41 -21.31 -8.04 -17.48
CA ALA A 41 -21.95 -6.78 -17.85
C ALA A 41 -22.09 -5.87 -16.61
N GLN A 42 -21.55 -4.65 -16.70
CA GLN A 42 -21.67 -3.63 -15.65
C GLN A 42 -23.13 -3.47 -15.21
N ARG A 43 -23.36 -3.54 -13.89
CA ARG A 43 -24.69 -3.45 -13.28
C ARG A 43 -24.90 -2.03 -12.78
N PHE A 44 -25.64 -1.22 -13.54
CA PHE A 44 -25.94 0.17 -13.22
C PHE A 44 -27.07 0.26 -12.19
N SER A 45 -26.97 1.17 -11.24
CA SER A 45 -28.01 1.43 -10.26
C SER A 45 -28.96 2.55 -10.72
N ASN A 46 -30.04 2.80 -9.99
CA ASN A 46 -30.89 3.97 -10.19
C ASN A 46 -30.41 5.21 -9.42
N GLU A 47 -29.12 5.26 -9.09
CA GLU A 47 -28.49 6.34 -8.35
C GLU A 47 -27.54 7.14 -9.25
N TRP A 48 -27.58 8.45 -9.10
CA TRP A 48 -26.68 9.41 -9.71
C TRP A 48 -25.97 10.20 -8.64
N VAL A 49 -24.66 10.39 -8.85
CA VAL A 49 -23.87 11.37 -8.13
C VAL A 49 -23.78 12.61 -9.02
N VAL A 50 -24.09 13.77 -8.44
CA VAL A 50 -24.15 15.03 -9.18
C VAL A 50 -23.35 16.08 -8.44
N ARG A 51 -22.34 16.65 -9.10
CA ARG A 51 -21.60 17.83 -8.64
C ARG A 51 -22.23 19.08 -9.23
N LEU A 52 -22.63 20.02 -8.39
CA LEU A 52 -23.30 21.24 -8.82
C LEU A 52 -23.02 22.42 -7.91
N GLU A 53 -23.04 23.62 -8.50
CA GLU A 53 -22.85 24.89 -7.79
C GLU A 53 -24.17 25.42 -7.22
N GLY A 54 -24.11 26.15 -6.11
CA GLY A 54 -25.29 26.79 -5.47
C GLY A 54 -25.84 26.06 -4.23
N GLY A 55 -25.16 25.00 -3.77
CA GLY A 55 -25.43 24.35 -2.50
C GLY A 55 -26.65 23.41 -2.49
N PRO A 56 -27.00 22.82 -1.34
CA PRO A 56 -28.05 21.79 -1.22
C PRO A 56 -29.45 22.27 -1.64
N ARG A 57 -29.73 23.58 -1.57
CA ARG A 57 -31.00 24.15 -2.06
C ARG A 57 -31.10 24.06 -3.59
N ALA A 58 -30.03 24.42 -4.30
CA ALA A 58 -29.98 24.30 -5.76
C ALA A 58 -30.02 22.83 -6.20
N ALA A 59 -29.33 21.95 -5.47
CA ALA A 59 -29.34 20.51 -5.71
C ALA A 59 -30.75 19.90 -5.58
N ARG A 60 -31.47 20.26 -4.50
CA ARG A 60 -32.85 19.81 -4.29
C ARG A 60 -33.79 20.35 -5.37
N ALA A 61 -33.68 21.63 -5.72
CA ALA A 61 -34.49 22.21 -6.79
C ALA A 61 -34.26 21.49 -8.13
N LEU A 62 -33.00 21.22 -8.50
CA LEU A 62 -32.67 20.44 -9.70
C LEU A 62 -33.27 19.03 -9.67
N ALA A 63 -33.17 18.35 -8.52
CA ALA A 63 -33.75 17.02 -8.35
C ALA A 63 -35.27 17.04 -8.56
N ASP A 64 -35.98 17.99 -7.93
CA ASP A 64 -37.44 18.16 -8.08
C ASP A 64 -37.82 18.49 -9.54
N GLU A 65 -37.08 19.40 -10.20
CA GLU A 65 -37.30 19.81 -11.59
C GLU A 65 -37.14 18.65 -12.60
N LEU A 66 -36.20 17.74 -12.34
CA LEU A 66 -35.87 16.63 -13.23
C LEU A 66 -36.49 15.29 -12.80
N GLY A 67 -37.24 15.26 -11.70
CA GLY A 67 -37.93 14.08 -11.19
C GLY A 67 -36.98 13.04 -10.59
N TYR A 68 -36.07 13.50 -9.72
CA TYR A 68 -35.20 12.70 -8.87
C TYR A 68 -35.54 12.93 -7.41
N ASP A 69 -35.35 11.91 -6.59
CA ASP A 69 -35.35 12.05 -5.13
C ASP A 69 -33.98 12.56 -4.68
N PHE A 70 -33.98 13.61 -3.85
CA PHE A 70 -32.77 14.18 -3.28
C PHE A 70 -32.40 13.50 -1.96
N HIS A 71 -31.23 12.85 -1.93
CA HIS A 71 -30.74 12.07 -0.78
C HIS A 71 -29.64 12.77 0.04
N GLY A 72 -29.35 14.04 -0.24
CA GLY A 72 -28.35 14.81 0.51
C GLY A 72 -26.95 14.80 -0.11
N HIS A 73 -25.96 15.21 0.68
CA HIS A 73 -24.56 15.25 0.28
C HIS A 73 -23.98 13.84 0.22
N VAL A 74 -23.01 13.64 -0.67
CA VAL A 74 -22.07 12.52 -0.53
C VAL A 74 -21.12 12.85 0.63
N LEU A 75 -21.02 11.95 1.60
CA LEU A 75 -20.19 12.17 2.78
C LEU A 75 -18.75 12.47 2.38
N GLY A 76 -18.21 13.57 2.92
CA GLY A 76 -16.89 14.05 2.55
C GLY A 76 -16.82 14.76 1.20
N PHE A 77 -17.90 15.20 0.56
CA PHE A 77 -17.82 16.00 -0.66
C PHE A 77 -18.83 17.16 -0.63
N GLU A 78 -18.34 18.39 -0.43
CA GLU A 78 -19.18 19.56 -0.11
C GLU A 78 -20.20 19.89 -1.22
N ASP A 79 -19.79 19.90 -2.49
CA ASP A 79 -20.65 20.26 -3.63
C ASP A 79 -21.13 19.05 -4.43
N THR A 80 -21.08 17.86 -3.85
CA THR A 80 -21.48 16.61 -4.51
C THR A 80 -22.67 15.99 -3.79
N TYR A 81 -23.71 15.66 -4.56
CA TYR A 81 -25.01 15.24 -4.05
C TYR A 81 -25.45 13.89 -4.61
N ARG A 82 -26.21 13.16 -3.80
CA ARG A 82 -26.82 11.88 -4.18
C ARG A 82 -28.25 12.11 -4.66
N MET A 83 -28.55 11.67 -5.87
CA MET A 83 -29.87 11.76 -6.49
C MET A 83 -30.33 10.38 -6.94
N VAL A 84 -31.54 9.98 -6.58
CA VAL A 84 -32.07 8.65 -6.90
C VAL A 84 -33.29 8.79 -7.79
N LYS A 85 -33.39 7.92 -8.79
CA LYS A 85 -34.52 7.89 -9.70
C LYS A 85 -35.45 6.72 -9.34
N SER A 86 -36.40 6.94 -8.42
CA SER A 86 -37.24 5.87 -7.87
C SER A 86 -38.23 5.24 -8.87
N ASP A 87 -38.58 5.94 -9.95
CA ASP A 87 -39.38 5.38 -11.04
C ASP A 87 -38.59 4.44 -11.97
N HIS A 88 -37.28 4.25 -11.71
CA HIS A 88 -36.41 3.34 -12.45
C HIS A 88 -36.01 2.12 -11.61
N PRO A 89 -35.87 0.93 -12.24
CA PRO A 89 -35.39 -0.26 -11.54
C PRO A 89 -34.04 -0.04 -10.86
N ARG A 90 -33.85 -0.63 -9.68
CA ARG A 90 -32.61 -0.50 -8.90
C ARG A 90 -31.38 -1.08 -9.59
N VAL A 91 -31.55 -1.98 -10.57
CA VAL A 91 -30.44 -2.63 -11.27
C VAL A 91 -30.73 -2.74 -12.76
N HIS A 92 -29.76 -2.32 -13.59
CA HIS A 92 -29.80 -2.35 -15.05
C HIS A 92 -28.52 -2.90 -15.64
N LYS A 93 -28.60 -3.49 -16.84
CA LYS A 93 -27.42 -3.99 -17.59
C LYS A 93 -26.78 -2.94 -18.50
N ARG A 94 -27.37 -1.75 -18.61
CA ARG A 94 -26.94 -0.68 -19.51
C ARG A 94 -27.10 0.66 -18.82
N ALA A 95 -26.15 1.57 -19.09
CA ALA A 95 -26.22 2.94 -18.62
C ALA A 95 -27.42 3.68 -19.23
N HIS A 96 -28.04 4.54 -18.43
CA HIS A 96 -29.07 5.48 -18.84
C HIS A 96 -28.44 6.79 -19.34
N SER A 97 -27.70 6.70 -20.46
CA SER A 97 -26.94 7.83 -21.03
C SER A 97 -27.77 9.11 -21.23
N ARG A 98 -29.03 8.99 -21.66
CA ARG A 98 -29.93 10.14 -21.84
C ARG A 98 -30.26 10.87 -20.53
N LEU A 99 -30.41 10.14 -19.43
CA LEU A 99 -30.69 10.73 -18.12
C LEU A 99 -29.45 11.46 -17.59
N THR A 100 -28.29 10.84 -17.72
CA THR A 100 -27.01 11.46 -17.37
C THR A 100 -26.76 12.71 -18.22
N GLN A 101 -27.00 12.66 -19.53
CA GLN A 101 -26.90 13.83 -20.41
C GLN A 101 -27.88 14.94 -20.03
N ARG A 102 -29.09 14.61 -19.57
CA ARG A 102 -30.07 15.59 -19.13
C ARG A 102 -29.63 16.32 -17.86
N LEU A 103 -29.04 15.60 -16.89
CA LEU A 103 -28.41 16.21 -15.72
C LEU A 103 -27.24 17.11 -16.14
N ALA A 104 -26.33 16.59 -16.96
CA ALA A 104 -25.13 17.31 -17.40
C ALA A 104 -25.42 18.51 -18.31
N ALA A 105 -26.63 18.62 -18.87
CA ALA A 105 -27.05 19.76 -19.68
C ALA A 105 -27.54 20.96 -18.85
N ASP A 106 -27.81 20.79 -17.56
CA ASP A 106 -28.19 21.90 -16.67
C ASP A 106 -26.97 22.75 -16.33
N ALA A 107 -27.09 24.08 -16.44
CA ALA A 107 -25.97 25.00 -16.25
C ALA A 107 -25.40 25.01 -14.82
N ARG A 108 -26.16 24.53 -13.83
CA ARG A 108 -25.69 24.38 -12.43
C ARG A 108 -24.78 23.16 -12.26
N VAL A 109 -24.89 22.16 -13.13
CA VAL A 109 -24.22 20.86 -13.00
C VAL A 109 -22.83 20.93 -13.63
N VAL A 110 -21.82 20.68 -12.80
CA VAL A 110 -20.43 20.56 -13.24
C VAL A 110 -20.16 19.17 -13.81
N TRP A 111 -20.72 18.14 -13.16
CA TRP A 111 -20.55 16.75 -13.55
C TRP A 111 -21.69 15.91 -12.97
N ALA A 112 -22.10 14.87 -13.70
CA ALA A 112 -23.06 13.89 -13.24
C ALA A 112 -22.68 12.50 -13.74
N GLU A 113 -22.77 11.50 -12.86
CA GLU A 113 -22.47 10.11 -13.20
C GLU A 113 -23.49 9.17 -12.59
N GLN A 114 -23.97 8.24 -13.41
CA GLN A 114 -24.78 7.13 -12.93
C GLN A 114 -23.88 6.12 -12.24
N GLN A 115 -24.19 5.78 -11.00
CA GLN A 115 -23.42 4.80 -10.25
C GLN A 115 -23.67 3.39 -10.79
N PHE A 116 -22.64 2.55 -10.69
CA PHE A 116 -22.72 1.14 -11.06
C PHE A 116 -21.95 0.30 -10.05
N ALA A 117 -22.42 -0.93 -9.86
CA ALA A 117 -21.78 -1.88 -8.97
C ALA A 117 -20.41 -2.26 -9.54
N LYS A 118 -19.39 -1.98 -8.75
CA LYS A 118 -18.01 -2.40 -8.92
C LYS A 118 -17.84 -3.76 -8.24
N GLN A 119 -17.22 -4.71 -8.93
CA GLN A 119 -16.88 -5.98 -8.32
C GLN A 119 -15.58 -5.81 -7.55
N ARG A 120 -15.64 -5.99 -6.23
CA ARG A 120 -14.46 -5.98 -5.37
C ARG A 120 -14.25 -7.34 -4.74
N VAL A 121 -12.98 -7.74 -4.71
CA VAL A 121 -12.56 -8.98 -4.10
C VAL A 121 -11.69 -8.62 -2.91
N LYS A 122 -12.09 -9.12 -1.73
CA LYS A 122 -11.22 -9.14 -0.55
C LYS A 122 -10.02 -10.01 -0.89
N ARG A 123 -8.81 -9.55 -0.61
CA ARG A 123 -7.57 -10.26 -0.97
C ARG A 123 -7.27 -11.41 0.01
N SER A 124 -8.19 -12.34 0.14
CA SER A 124 -7.98 -13.60 0.86
C SER A 124 -7.99 -14.79 -0.09
N PRO A 125 -6.86 -15.52 -0.27
CA PRO A 125 -6.87 -16.80 -0.93
C PRO A 125 -7.81 -17.76 -0.16
N PRO A 126 -8.52 -18.67 -0.85
CA PRO A 126 -9.32 -19.68 -0.17
C PRO A 126 -8.43 -20.44 0.82
N PRO A 127 -8.90 -20.67 2.07
CA PRO A 127 -8.12 -21.41 3.04
C PRO A 127 -7.83 -22.81 2.48
N PRO A 128 -6.62 -23.35 2.65
CA PRO A 128 -6.30 -24.69 2.22
C PRO A 128 -7.31 -25.71 2.81
N ARG A 129 -7.92 -26.54 1.96
CA ARG A 129 -8.74 -27.67 2.42
C ARG A 129 -7.83 -28.79 2.96
N SER A 130 -7.70 -28.94 4.28
CA SER A 130 -7.52 -30.27 4.90
C SER A 130 -7.64 -30.26 6.44
N ARG A 131 -7.70 -31.47 7.03
CA ARG A 131 -8.29 -31.92 8.30
C ARG A 131 -7.81 -31.18 9.56
N ARG A 132 -8.73 -31.07 10.55
CA ARG A 132 -8.44 -30.68 11.95
C ARG A 132 -7.17 -31.39 12.44
N ALA A 133 -6.17 -30.60 12.80
CA ALA A 133 -5.12 -31.02 13.70
C ALA A 133 -5.20 -30.09 14.91
N ASP A 134 -5.89 -30.58 15.95
CA ASP A 134 -5.80 -30.02 17.29
C ASP A 134 -4.44 -30.43 17.85
N LEU A 135 -3.51 -29.50 18.01
CA LEU A 135 -2.28 -29.72 18.75
C LEU A 135 -1.98 -28.50 19.61
N ALA A 136 -2.46 -28.55 20.85
CA ALA A 136 -1.92 -27.78 21.94
C ALA A 136 -0.56 -28.37 22.34
N VAL A 137 0.48 -27.55 22.39
CA VAL A 137 1.73 -27.87 23.09
C VAL A 137 2.08 -26.67 23.99
N PRO A 138 2.13 -26.83 25.31
CA PRO A 138 2.60 -25.77 26.19
C PRO A 138 4.13 -25.81 26.26
N LEU A 139 4.80 -24.72 25.88
CA LEU A 139 6.22 -24.52 26.17
C LEU A 139 6.35 -23.41 27.21
N ARG A 140 6.80 -23.81 28.40
CA ARG A 140 7.24 -22.93 29.49
C ARG A 140 8.59 -22.29 29.10
N ASP A 141 8.49 -21.08 28.59
CA ASP A 141 9.45 -19.98 28.76
C ASP A 141 8.58 -18.80 29.26
N PRO A 142 9.03 -17.84 30.11
CA PRO A 142 8.16 -16.71 30.43
C PRO A 142 8.08 -15.81 29.20
N ALA A 143 7.14 -16.14 28.31
CA ALA A 143 6.83 -15.43 27.09
C ALA A 143 6.80 -13.92 27.35
N LEU A 144 7.37 -13.16 26.40
CA LEU A 144 7.44 -11.70 26.46
C LEU A 144 6.07 -11.06 26.72
N PHE A 145 5.05 -11.69 26.13
CA PHE A 145 3.65 -11.40 26.31
C PHE A 145 2.91 -12.65 26.80
N ASN A 146 1.85 -12.47 27.58
CA ASN A 146 1.08 -13.60 28.15
C ASN A 146 -0.05 -14.10 27.22
N ASP A 147 -0.13 -13.59 26.00
CA ASP A 147 -1.22 -13.82 25.05
C ASP A 147 -1.15 -15.21 24.40
N GLU A 148 -2.32 -15.83 24.18
CA GLU A 148 -2.52 -17.25 23.84
C GLU A 148 -1.78 -17.71 22.57
N LEU A 149 -1.67 -16.83 21.59
CA LEU A 149 -1.10 -17.04 20.27
C LEU A 149 0.26 -16.38 20.10
N TRP A 150 0.86 -15.78 21.15
CA TRP A 150 2.15 -15.12 21.03
C TRP A 150 3.20 -16.04 20.37
N SER A 151 3.28 -17.30 20.80
CA SER A 151 4.19 -18.31 20.24
C SER A 151 3.97 -18.65 18.76
N GLU A 152 2.79 -18.33 18.21
CA GLU A 152 2.44 -18.55 16.80
C GLU A 152 2.77 -17.35 15.92
N GLN A 153 3.14 -16.20 16.50
CA GLN A 153 3.48 -14.97 15.77
C GLN A 153 4.95 -14.94 15.33
N TRP A 154 5.36 -15.94 14.56
CA TRP A 154 6.74 -16.13 14.04
C TRP A 154 7.26 -14.93 13.24
N TYR A 155 6.38 -14.10 12.68
CA TYR A 155 6.73 -12.91 11.92
C TYR A 155 7.12 -11.71 12.81
N LEU A 156 6.81 -11.75 14.12
CA LEU A 156 7.20 -10.73 15.10
C LEU A 156 8.42 -11.13 15.93
N GLN A 157 8.67 -12.43 16.08
CA GLN A 157 9.73 -12.96 16.92
C GLN A 157 10.56 -14.03 16.22
N ASP A 158 11.84 -14.06 16.55
CA ASP A 158 12.77 -15.05 16.04
C ASP A 158 12.52 -16.44 16.66
N THR A 159 11.79 -17.29 15.97
CA THR A 159 11.51 -18.66 16.42
C THR A 159 12.56 -19.68 15.95
N ARG A 160 13.73 -19.24 15.46
CA ARG A 160 14.76 -20.16 14.97
C ARG A 160 15.29 -21.04 16.11
N THR A 161 15.37 -22.34 15.85
CA THR A 161 16.00 -23.30 16.77
C THR A 161 17.51 -23.42 16.59
N ARG A 162 18.07 -22.84 15.51
CA ARG A 162 19.50 -22.81 15.22
C ARG A 162 19.89 -21.46 14.63
N THR A 163 21.03 -20.92 15.05
CA THR A 163 21.52 -19.58 14.68
C THR A 163 22.09 -19.52 13.25
N ASP A 164 22.27 -20.65 12.57
CA ASP A 164 22.71 -20.74 11.18
C ASP A 164 21.57 -20.58 10.16
N LEU A 165 20.31 -20.65 10.60
CA LEU A 165 19.14 -20.38 9.76
C LEU A 165 18.98 -18.86 9.55
N PRO A 166 18.43 -18.37 8.42
CA PRO A 166 18.20 -16.95 8.21
C PRO A 166 17.17 -16.42 9.21
N LYS A 167 17.43 -15.24 9.80
CA LYS A 167 16.47 -14.58 10.69
C LYS A 167 15.31 -14.06 9.86
N LEU A 168 14.10 -14.55 10.13
CA LEU A 168 12.92 -14.24 9.34
C LEU A 168 11.81 -13.70 10.24
N ASP A 169 12.01 -12.48 10.73
CA ASP A 169 11.03 -11.69 11.48
C ASP A 169 11.08 -10.21 11.00
N LEU A 170 10.11 -9.41 11.43
CA LEU A 170 9.99 -7.99 11.05
C LEU A 170 10.82 -7.05 11.94
N HIS A 171 11.68 -7.58 12.81
CA HIS A 171 12.55 -6.83 13.73
C HIS A 171 11.80 -5.83 14.63
N VAL A 172 10.64 -6.22 15.18
CA VAL A 172 9.83 -5.36 16.05
C VAL A 172 10.24 -5.40 17.53
N LEU A 173 10.78 -6.52 18.03
CA LEU A 173 11.09 -6.69 19.46
C LEU A 173 12.03 -5.61 20.04
N PRO A 174 13.10 -5.16 19.35
CA PRO A 174 13.94 -4.08 19.85
C PRO A 174 13.16 -2.79 20.13
N LEU A 175 12.11 -2.51 19.35
CA LEU A 175 11.29 -1.31 19.51
C LEU A 175 10.40 -1.40 20.75
N TYR A 176 9.86 -2.57 21.04
CA TYR A 176 9.05 -2.80 22.24
C TYR A 176 9.87 -2.63 23.52
N ALA A 177 11.15 -3.04 23.50
CA ALA A 177 12.09 -2.79 24.59
C ALA A 177 12.33 -1.28 24.83
N LEU A 178 12.22 -0.47 23.78
CA LEU A 178 12.28 1.01 23.83
C LEU A 178 10.92 1.67 24.11
N GLY A 179 9.89 0.87 24.41
CA GLY A 179 8.53 1.35 24.65
C GLY A 179 7.85 1.98 23.43
N VAL A 180 8.35 1.74 22.22
CA VAL A 180 7.67 2.13 20.97
C VAL A 180 6.66 1.02 20.65
N SER A 181 5.38 1.37 20.52
CA SER A 181 4.27 0.43 20.44
C SER A 181 3.07 0.93 19.61
N GLY A 182 3.24 2.02 18.87
CA GLY A 182 2.22 2.67 18.03
C GLY A 182 1.40 3.73 18.77
N ARG A 183 1.82 4.15 19.96
CA ARG A 183 1.02 5.03 20.84
C ARG A 183 0.73 6.36 20.16
N GLY A 184 -0.55 6.76 20.19
CA GLY A 184 -0.99 8.05 19.66
C GLY A 184 -1.20 8.09 18.15
N VAL A 185 -0.97 6.97 17.45
CA VAL A 185 -1.23 6.83 16.01
C VAL A 185 -2.61 6.20 15.80
N ARG A 186 -3.34 6.73 14.81
CA ARG A 186 -4.69 6.30 14.43
C ARG A 186 -4.67 5.55 13.09
N VAL A 187 -5.04 4.27 13.12
CA VAL A 187 -5.09 3.41 11.93
C VAL A 187 -6.53 3.01 11.65
N SER A 188 -7.01 3.13 10.41
CA SER A 188 -8.36 2.68 10.01
C SER A 188 -8.26 1.57 8.95
N VAL A 189 -8.98 0.47 9.19
CA VAL A 189 -9.05 -0.68 8.27
C VAL A 189 -10.24 -0.50 7.34
N LEU A 190 -9.99 -0.34 6.04
CA LEU A 190 -11.01 -0.18 5.01
C LEU A 190 -11.39 -1.56 4.45
N ASP A 191 -12.44 -2.19 4.97
CA ASP A 191 -12.74 -3.59 4.63
C ASP A 191 -14.23 -3.98 4.80
N ASP A 192 -14.53 -5.18 5.27
CA ASP A 192 -15.87 -5.73 5.49
C ASP A 192 -16.45 -5.49 6.89
N GLY A 193 -15.79 -4.62 7.65
CA GLY A 193 -16.12 -4.27 9.02
C GLY A 193 -15.05 -4.72 10.02
N VAL A 194 -15.13 -4.17 11.22
CA VAL A 194 -14.25 -4.53 12.34
C VAL A 194 -15.11 -4.87 13.54
N GLU A 195 -14.97 -6.07 14.09
CA GLU A 195 -15.64 -6.48 15.32
C GLU A 195 -15.05 -5.71 16.50
N HIS A 196 -15.47 -4.45 16.63
CA HIS A 196 -14.87 -3.49 17.55
C HIS A 196 -15.06 -3.86 19.03
N ARG A 197 -15.95 -4.81 19.33
CA ARG A 197 -16.19 -5.36 20.66
C ARG A 197 -15.35 -6.60 20.98
N HIS A 198 -14.55 -7.09 20.03
CA HIS A 198 -13.61 -8.19 20.25
C HIS A 198 -12.73 -7.89 21.47
N ASP A 199 -12.54 -8.88 22.35
CA ASP A 199 -11.84 -8.71 23.64
C ASP A 199 -10.43 -8.13 23.48
N ASP A 200 -9.82 -8.46 22.34
CA ASP A 200 -8.47 -8.06 21.95
C ASP A 200 -8.38 -6.78 21.10
N LEU A 201 -9.51 -6.16 20.74
CA LEU A 201 -9.55 -4.91 19.96
C LEU A 201 -10.20 -3.76 20.71
N ARG A 202 -11.20 -4.03 21.55
CA ARG A 202 -12.06 -3.03 22.20
C ARG A 202 -11.32 -1.92 22.95
N ALA A 203 -10.14 -2.19 23.51
CA ALA A 203 -9.38 -1.22 24.28
C ALA A 203 -8.61 -0.23 23.38
N ASN A 204 -8.32 -0.66 22.15
CA ASN A 204 -7.65 0.12 21.13
C ASN A 204 -8.64 0.74 20.14
N TYR A 205 -9.90 0.29 20.11
CA TYR A 205 -10.92 0.80 19.20
C TYR A 205 -11.14 2.32 19.33
N ASP A 206 -11.24 3.01 18.19
CA ASP A 206 -11.55 4.43 18.09
C ASP A 206 -12.76 4.66 17.16
N PRO A 207 -13.93 5.07 17.69
CA PRO A 207 -15.13 5.32 16.89
C PRO A 207 -15.00 6.56 16.00
N GLU A 208 -14.15 7.54 16.30
CA GLU A 208 -14.01 8.78 15.50
C GLU A 208 -13.39 8.54 14.11
N ILE A 209 -12.78 7.36 13.93
CA ILE A 209 -12.14 6.92 12.69
C ILE A 209 -12.80 5.65 12.13
N SER A 210 -14.05 5.41 12.52
CA SER A 210 -14.85 4.26 12.12
C SER A 210 -16.18 4.68 11.49
N TYR A 211 -16.66 3.91 10.52
CA TYR A 211 -17.91 4.19 9.80
C TYR A 211 -18.42 2.95 9.05
N ASP A 212 -19.71 2.92 8.76
CA ASP A 212 -20.33 1.98 7.84
C ASP A 212 -20.76 2.69 6.55
N ALA A 213 -19.97 2.52 5.50
CA ALA A 213 -20.26 3.09 4.18
C ALA A 213 -21.27 2.24 3.37
N ASN A 214 -21.60 1.03 3.83
CA ASN A 214 -22.63 0.20 3.21
C ASN A 214 -24.03 0.60 3.69
N ASP A 215 -24.18 0.82 5.00
CA ASP A 215 -25.47 1.11 5.64
C ASP A 215 -25.64 2.60 6.06
N ASP A 216 -24.61 3.43 5.83
CA ASP A 216 -24.58 4.88 6.11
C ASP A 216 -24.79 5.21 7.62
N ASP A 217 -24.05 4.53 8.50
CA ASP A 217 -24.06 4.76 9.96
C ASP A 217 -22.66 4.67 10.61
N ASP A 218 -22.54 4.92 11.91
CA ASP A 218 -21.26 5.00 12.62
C ASP A 218 -20.76 3.64 13.18
N ASP A 219 -21.48 2.52 12.98
CA ASP A 219 -21.15 1.21 13.53
C ASP A 219 -20.55 0.27 12.48
N PRO A 220 -19.21 0.09 12.44
CA PRO A 220 -18.56 -0.76 11.43
C PRO A 220 -18.66 -2.26 11.74
N THR A 221 -19.57 -2.68 12.62
CA THR A 221 -19.70 -4.08 13.04
C THR A 221 -19.97 -4.98 11.83
N PRO A 222 -19.17 -6.05 11.63
CA PRO A 222 -19.40 -6.97 10.54
C PRO A 222 -20.74 -7.70 10.70
N ARG A 223 -21.43 -7.94 9.58
CA ARG A 223 -22.58 -8.85 9.57
C ARG A 223 -22.10 -10.28 9.79
N TYR A 224 -22.64 -10.92 10.82
CA TYR A 224 -22.39 -12.33 11.14
C TYR A 224 -23.13 -13.27 10.20
N ASP A 225 -22.45 -14.32 9.73
CA ASP A 225 -23.05 -15.44 9.02
C ASP A 225 -22.30 -16.75 9.30
N ASP A 226 -22.92 -17.88 8.93
CA ASP A 226 -22.40 -19.23 9.20
C ASP A 226 -21.04 -19.50 8.53
N GLY A 227 -20.65 -18.69 7.55
CA GLY A 227 -19.38 -18.80 6.83
C GLY A 227 -18.28 -17.89 7.35
N ALA A 228 -18.58 -17.01 8.31
CA ALA A 228 -17.72 -15.91 8.73
C ALA A 228 -17.18 -15.11 7.51
N THR A 229 -18.05 -14.82 6.53
CA THR A 229 -17.64 -14.21 5.26
C THR A 229 -17.12 -12.78 5.42
N ASN A 230 -17.46 -12.14 6.55
CA ASN A 230 -17.05 -10.79 6.93
C ASN A 230 -16.03 -10.75 8.09
N ALA A 231 -15.16 -11.76 8.17
CA ALA A 231 -14.11 -11.81 9.18
C ALA A 231 -12.84 -11.04 8.80
N HIS A 232 -12.74 -10.53 7.58
CA HIS A 232 -11.47 -10.12 7.00
C HIS A 232 -10.91 -8.85 7.65
N GLY A 233 -11.71 -7.79 7.76
CA GLY A 233 -11.32 -6.55 8.42
C GLY A 233 -10.98 -6.74 9.90
N THR A 234 -11.70 -7.64 10.59
CA THR A 234 -11.39 -8.00 11.98
C THR A 234 -10.02 -8.68 12.10
N ARG A 235 -9.65 -9.57 11.17
CA ARG A 235 -8.32 -10.20 11.12
C ARG A 235 -7.22 -9.17 10.87
N CYS A 236 -7.41 -8.29 9.89
CA CYS A 236 -6.46 -7.23 9.56
C CYS A 236 -6.27 -6.24 10.73
N ALA A 237 -7.37 -5.86 11.41
CA ALA A 237 -7.31 -4.99 12.58
C ALA A 237 -6.47 -5.60 13.71
N GLY A 238 -6.57 -6.92 13.92
CA GLY A 238 -5.78 -7.61 14.94
C GLY A 238 -4.27 -7.62 14.67
N GLU A 239 -3.86 -7.79 13.42
CA GLU A 239 -2.44 -7.75 13.04
C GLU A 239 -1.80 -6.40 13.37
N ILE A 240 -2.59 -5.33 13.28
CA ILE A 240 -2.14 -3.96 13.60
C ILE A 240 -2.15 -3.75 15.12
N ALA A 241 -3.27 -4.04 15.80
CA ALA A 241 -3.53 -3.49 17.13
C ALA A 241 -4.22 -4.44 18.13
N MET A 242 -4.05 -5.76 18.02
CA MET A 242 -4.33 -6.67 19.16
C MET A 242 -3.66 -6.16 20.44
N VAL A 243 -4.37 -6.22 21.56
CA VAL A 243 -3.93 -5.66 22.83
C VAL A 243 -2.95 -6.61 23.50
N ALA A 244 -1.74 -6.12 23.74
CA ALA A 244 -0.73 -6.92 24.43
C ALA A 244 -1.10 -7.18 25.90
N ASN A 245 -0.71 -8.36 26.40
CA ASN A 245 -0.77 -8.77 27.80
C ASN A 245 -2.18 -8.87 28.39
N ASN A 246 -3.19 -9.18 27.59
CA ASN A 246 -4.56 -9.38 28.06
C ASN A 246 -4.95 -10.87 28.15
N GLY A 247 -4.08 -11.79 27.71
CA GLY A 247 -4.31 -13.23 27.71
C GLY A 247 -5.33 -13.67 26.67
N LYS A 248 -5.53 -12.90 25.59
CA LYS A 248 -6.46 -13.20 24.49
C LYS A 248 -5.71 -13.13 23.17
N CYS A 249 -5.92 -14.12 22.29
CA CYS A 249 -5.32 -14.15 20.95
C CYS A 249 -3.82 -13.78 20.97
N GLY A 250 -3.38 -12.71 20.32
CA GLY A 250 -1.95 -12.40 20.11
C GLY A 250 -1.63 -10.95 20.43
N VAL A 251 -0.61 -10.41 19.76
CA VAL A 251 -0.15 -9.03 19.94
C VAL A 251 -0.07 -8.33 18.59
N GLY A 252 -0.65 -7.13 18.48
CA GLY A 252 -0.56 -6.33 17.26
C GLY A 252 0.85 -5.77 17.09
N VAL A 253 1.27 -5.54 15.84
CA VAL A 253 2.57 -4.86 15.57
C VAL A 253 2.65 -3.51 16.30
N ALA A 254 1.52 -2.80 16.38
CA ALA A 254 1.34 -1.52 17.03
C ALA A 254 0.26 -1.65 18.12
N PHE A 255 0.49 -2.53 19.10
CA PHE A 255 -0.49 -2.91 20.15
C PHE A 255 -0.99 -1.77 21.06
N ASN A 256 -0.48 -0.54 20.94
CA ASN A 256 -1.00 0.67 21.62
C ASN A 256 -1.51 1.74 20.64
N ALA A 257 -1.58 1.45 19.34
CA ALA A 257 -2.25 2.31 18.37
C ALA A 257 -3.76 2.30 18.57
N ARG A 258 -4.42 3.36 18.09
CA ARG A 258 -5.87 3.39 17.95
C ARG A 258 -6.28 2.73 16.65
N ILE A 259 -7.29 1.87 16.70
CA ILE A 259 -7.78 1.10 15.56
C ILE A 259 -9.24 1.44 15.25
N GLY A 260 -9.52 1.81 14.00
CA GLY A 260 -10.87 1.99 13.48
C GLY A 260 -11.18 1.02 12.35
N GLY A 261 -12.42 1.02 11.90
CA GLY A 261 -12.85 0.25 10.73
C GLY A 261 -13.84 1.02 9.90
N VAL A 262 -13.67 0.98 8.58
CA VAL A 262 -14.71 1.40 7.63
C VAL A 262 -15.26 0.17 6.92
N ARG A 263 -16.54 -0.14 7.14
CA ARG A 263 -17.24 -1.23 6.45
C ARG A 263 -17.70 -0.72 5.08
N LEU A 264 -17.13 -1.27 4.01
CA LEU A 264 -17.52 -0.98 2.63
C LEU A 264 -17.68 -2.23 1.75
N LEU A 265 -17.09 -3.37 2.12
CA LEU A 265 -17.03 -4.58 1.28
C LEU A 265 -18.18 -5.57 1.50
N ASP A 266 -19.09 -5.31 2.45
CA ASP A 266 -20.25 -6.16 2.75
C ASP A 266 -21.54 -5.54 2.20
N GLY A 267 -21.51 -5.14 0.94
CA GLY A 267 -22.61 -4.48 0.24
C GLY A 267 -22.29 -4.19 -1.22
N GLU A 268 -23.14 -3.41 -1.88
CA GLU A 268 -22.85 -2.90 -3.23
C GLU A 268 -21.73 -1.86 -3.14
N VAL A 269 -20.56 -2.18 -3.71
CA VAL A 269 -19.47 -1.21 -3.85
C VAL A 269 -19.66 -0.44 -5.15
N ASN A 270 -19.56 0.89 -5.08
CA ASN A 270 -19.52 1.78 -6.23
C ASN A 270 -18.55 2.94 -5.94
N ASP A 271 -18.37 3.86 -6.89
CA ASP A 271 -17.38 4.93 -6.74
C ASP A 271 -17.70 5.86 -5.56
N ARG A 272 -18.98 6.12 -5.29
CA ARG A 272 -19.42 6.85 -4.10
C ARG A 272 -18.95 6.17 -2.81
N VAL A 273 -19.20 4.87 -2.67
CA VAL A 273 -18.84 4.10 -1.46
C VAL A 273 -17.32 4.10 -1.26
N GLU A 274 -16.55 3.88 -2.33
CA GLU A 274 -15.08 3.92 -2.27
C GLU A 274 -14.56 5.32 -1.90
N GLY A 275 -15.09 6.38 -2.52
CA GLY A 275 -14.72 7.77 -2.26
C GLY A 275 -15.05 8.20 -0.83
N THR A 276 -16.21 7.80 -0.29
CA THR A 276 -16.55 8.01 1.12
C THR A 276 -15.57 7.30 2.03
N ALA A 277 -15.31 6.01 1.80
CA ALA A 277 -14.45 5.21 2.67
C ALA A 277 -13.01 5.71 2.71
N LEU A 278 -12.43 6.05 1.55
CA LEU A 278 -11.06 6.54 1.44
C LEU A 278 -10.87 7.94 2.03
N GLY A 279 -11.95 8.73 2.11
CA GLY A 279 -11.94 10.09 2.64
C GLY A 279 -12.47 10.23 4.07
N TYR A 280 -13.00 9.15 4.67
CA TYR A 280 -13.66 9.19 5.96
C TYR A 280 -12.69 9.55 7.08
N ALA A 281 -12.97 10.62 7.82
CA ALA A 281 -12.11 11.10 8.90
C ALA A 281 -10.62 11.33 8.49
N HIS A 282 -10.34 11.68 7.23
CA HIS A 282 -8.96 11.89 6.72
C HIS A 282 -8.11 12.91 7.46
N LYS A 283 -8.71 13.80 8.26
CA LYS A 283 -7.99 14.74 9.14
C LYS A 283 -7.56 14.12 10.48
N LEU A 284 -8.18 13.01 10.88
CA LEU A 284 -7.92 12.29 12.12
C LEU A 284 -7.12 11.00 11.90
N VAL A 285 -7.39 10.28 10.81
CA VAL A 285 -6.69 9.03 10.47
C VAL A 285 -5.27 9.32 10.02
N ASP A 286 -4.29 8.62 10.61
CA ASP A 286 -2.91 8.68 10.16
C ASP A 286 -2.66 7.70 9.01
N ILE A 287 -3.14 6.47 9.17
CA ILE A 287 -2.87 5.35 8.25
C ILE A 287 -4.19 4.66 7.89
N TYR A 288 -4.43 4.50 6.59
CA TYR A 288 -5.46 3.60 6.06
C TYR A 288 -4.82 2.30 5.62
N SER A 289 -5.38 1.17 6.04
CA SER A 289 -4.99 -0.15 5.55
C SER A 289 -6.11 -0.72 4.69
N ALA A 290 -5.82 -1.01 3.43
CA ALA A 290 -6.78 -1.53 2.46
C ALA A 290 -6.25 -2.79 1.78
N SER A 291 -7.10 -3.81 1.74
CA SER A 291 -6.76 -5.14 1.26
C SER A 291 -7.78 -5.66 0.23
N TRP A 292 -8.18 -4.77 -0.67
CA TRP A 292 -9.15 -5.00 -1.73
C TRP A 292 -8.70 -4.30 -3.02
N GLY A 293 -9.34 -4.65 -4.13
CA GLY A 293 -9.08 -4.04 -5.43
C GLY A 293 -10.03 -4.62 -6.47
N PRO A 294 -9.72 -4.42 -7.77
CA PRO A 294 -10.38 -5.13 -8.86
C PRO A 294 -10.27 -6.66 -8.69
N ASN A 295 -10.97 -7.43 -9.52
CA ASN A 295 -10.82 -8.88 -9.48
C ASN A 295 -9.39 -9.28 -9.84
N ASP A 296 -8.73 -10.01 -8.94
CA ASP A 296 -7.40 -10.61 -9.17
C ASP A 296 -7.51 -11.87 -10.07
N ASP A 297 -8.12 -11.73 -11.25
CA ASP A 297 -8.49 -12.84 -12.15
C ASP A 297 -7.52 -13.06 -13.32
N GLY A 298 -6.48 -12.22 -13.44
CA GLY A 298 -5.56 -12.24 -14.57
C GLY A 298 -6.15 -11.63 -15.84
N LYS A 299 -7.25 -10.88 -15.75
CA LYS A 299 -7.97 -10.29 -16.90
C LYS A 299 -8.34 -8.83 -16.72
N THR A 300 -8.75 -8.49 -15.51
CA THR A 300 -9.34 -7.19 -15.19
C THR A 300 -8.30 -6.08 -15.30
N VAL A 301 -8.70 -4.92 -15.81
CA VAL A 301 -7.94 -3.65 -15.77
C VAL A 301 -8.92 -2.60 -15.29
N GLU A 302 -8.73 -2.11 -14.07
CA GLU A 302 -9.64 -1.15 -13.44
C GLU A 302 -8.88 -0.34 -12.38
N GLY A 303 -9.31 0.90 -12.14
CA GLY A 303 -8.74 1.76 -11.10
C GLY A 303 -9.80 2.52 -10.32
N PRO A 304 -9.38 3.44 -9.42
CA PRO A 304 -10.31 4.32 -8.71
C PRO A 304 -11.13 5.15 -9.71
N GLY A 305 -12.42 5.35 -9.40
CA GLY A 305 -13.22 6.32 -10.14
C GLY A 305 -12.98 7.73 -9.61
N THR A 306 -13.81 8.67 -10.05
CA THR A 306 -13.62 10.11 -9.82
C THR A 306 -13.56 10.45 -8.33
N LEU A 307 -14.52 9.95 -7.53
CA LEU A 307 -14.59 10.25 -6.10
C LEU A 307 -13.51 9.54 -5.31
N ALA A 308 -13.22 8.28 -5.64
CA ALA A 308 -12.14 7.52 -5.00
C ALA A 308 -10.76 8.19 -5.22
N LEU A 309 -10.48 8.65 -6.45
CA LEU A 309 -9.24 9.35 -6.76
C LEU A 309 -9.17 10.70 -6.03
N GLU A 310 -10.26 11.48 -6.04
CA GLU A 310 -10.32 12.76 -5.33
C GLU A 310 -10.14 12.58 -3.81
N ALA A 311 -10.67 11.50 -3.24
CA ALA A 311 -10.49 11.17 -1.83
C ALA A 311 -9.02 10.87 -1.50
N LEU A 312 -8.31 10.08 -2.33
CA LEU A 312 -6.88 9.82 -2.17
C LEU A 312 -6.06 11.11 -2.26
N GLU A 313 -6.33 11.95 -3.27
CA GLU A 313 -5.64 13.23 -3.46
C GLU A 313 -5.86 14.20 -2.30
N ARG A 314 -7.08 14.25 -1.77
CA ARG A 314 -7.36 15.04 -0.58
C ARG A 314 -6.67 14.47 0.65
N GLY A 315 -6.69 13.15 0.83
CA GLY A 315 -6.02 12.48 1.93
C GLY A 315 -4.55 12.83 2.03
N ILE A 316 -3.82 12.75 0.91
CA ILE A 316 -2.38 13.09 0.87
C ILE A 316 -2.10 14.61 0.99
N ARG A 317 -3.09 15.47 0.74
CA ARG A 317 -2.93 16.93 0.77
C ARG A 317 -3.33 17.56 2.11
N GLU A 318 -4.41 17.08 2.70
CA GLU A 318 -5.05 17.70 3.87
C GLU A 318 -4.93 16.83 5.12
N GLY A 319 -4.74 15.52 4.95
CA GLY A 319 -4.63 14.58 6.05
C GLY A 319 -3.43 14.88 6.94
N ARG A 320 -3.54 14.53 8.22
CA ARG A 320 -2.47 14.70 9.22
C ARG A 320 -1.89 16.13 9.26
N GLY A 321 -2.77 17.14 9.20
CA GLY A 321 -2.38 18.55 9.22
C GLY A 321 -1.58 18.99 7.99
N GLY A 322 -1.82 18.37 6.83
CA GLY A 322 -1.10 18.66 5.58
C GLY A 322 0.15 17.81 5.35
N ARG A 323 0.49 16.89 6.27
CA ARG A 323 1.56 15.89 6.06
C ARG A 323 1.13 14.77 5.11
N GLY A 324 -0.18 14.61 4.94
CA GLY A 324 -0.82 13.60 4.09
C GLY A 324 -1.05 12.30 4.82
N ALA A 325 -2.27 11.76 4.70
CA ALA A 325 -2.61 10.41 5.13
C ALA A 325 -1.78 9.37 4.37
N ILE A 326 -1.50 8.25 5.04
CA ILE A 326 -0.73 7.14 4.45
C ILE A 326 -1.69 6.02 4.08
N TYR A 327 -1.77 5.68 2.79
CA TYR A 327 -2.59 4.59 2.29
C TYR A 327 -1.72 3.35 2.04
N VAL A 328 -1.85 2.32 2.88
CA VAL A 328 -1.12 1.05 2.74
C VAL A 328 -2.02 0.03 2.06
N TRP A 329 -1.52 -0.60 1.00
CA TRP A 329 -2.35 -1.42 0.13
C TRP A 329 -1.74 -2.80 -0.15
N ALA A 330 -2.52 -3.87 -0.04
CA ALA A 330 -2.09 -5.22 -0.39
C ALA A 330 -1.90 -5.35 -1.91
N SER A 331 -0.79 -5.92 -2.40
CA SER A 331 -0.46 -5.90 -3.83
C SER A 331 -1.30 -6.82 -4.73
N GLY A 332 -2.08 -7.76 -4.20
CA GLY A 332 -2.91 -8.67 -5.01
C GLY A 332 -2.58 -10.16 -4.89
N ASN A 333 -3.58 -11.01 -5.16
CA ASN A 333 -3.52 -12.47 -5.01
C ASN A 333 -3.74 -13.27 -6.31
N GLY A 334 -3.67 -12.61 -7.46
CA GLY A 334 -3.89 -13.18 -8.79
C GLY A 334 -2.69 -13.91 -9.38
N GLY A 335 -1.62 -14.15 -8.60
CA GLY A 335 -0.36 -14.73 -9.09
C GLY A 335 -0.52 -16.08 -9.82
N SER A 336 -1.37 -16.98 -9.30
CA SER A 336 -1.64 -18.29 -9.94
C SER A 336 -2.49 -18.20 -11.21
N ARG A 337 -3.12 -17.05 -11.43
CA ARG A 337 -3.90 -16.73 -12.64
C ARG A 337 -3.07 -15.93 -13.65
N GLY A 338 -1.80 -15.64 -13.32
CA GLY A 338 -0.91 -14.85 -14.16
C GLY A 338 -1.27 -13.37 -14.17
N ASP A 339 -1.84 -12.85 -13.08
CA ASP A 339 -2.16 -11.44 -12.97
C ASP A 339 -0.94 -10.56 -12.73
N ASN A 340 -1.11 -9.26 -12.93
CA ASN A 340 -0.09 -8.24 -12.75
C ASN A 340 -0.73 -7.01 -12.08
N CYS A 341 -0.17 -6.62 -10.94
CA CYS A 341 -0.74 -5.57 -10.11
C CYS A 341 -0.64 -4.15 -10.70
N ASP A 342 0.11 -3.91 -11.78
CA ASP A 342 0.03 -2.64 -12.53
C ASP A 342 -1.24 -2.55 -13.42
N CYS A 343 -2.09 -3.60 -13.44
CA CYS A 343 -3.46 -3.55 -13.97
C CYS A 343 -4.51 -3.18 -12.90
N ASP A 344 -4.11 -3.05 -11.64
CA ASP A 344 -4.90 -2.50 -10.55
C ASP A 344 -4.52 -1.03 -10.35
N GLY A 345 -5.44 -0.11 -10.65
CA GLY A 345 -5.20 1.33 -10.54
C GLY A 345 -5.12 1.85 -9.10
N TYR A 346 -5.52 1.08 -8.08
CA TYR A 346 -5.24 1.40 -6.69
C TYR A 346 -3.75 1.23 -6.40
N ILE A 347 -3.17 0.10 -6.82
CA ILE A 347 -1.73 -0.18 -6.73
C ILE A 347 -0.92 0.71 -7.67
N GLY A 348 -1.43 1.01 -8.87
CA GLY A 348 -0.85 1.93 -9.84
C GLY A 348 -0.89 3.42 -9.44
N SER A 349 -1.45 3.75 -8.27
CA SER A 349 -1.50 5.11 -7.72
C SER A 349 -0.26 5.44 -6.91
N ILE A 350 0.36 6.60 -7.18
CA ILE A 350 1.50 7.11 -6.39
C ILE A 350 1.13 7.40 -4.93
N TYR A 351 -0.15 7.54 -4.63
CA TYR A 351 -0.66 7.87 -3.30
C TYR A 351 -0.74 6.65 -2.38
N THR A 352 -0.59 5.45 -2.93
CA THR A 352 -0.63 4.21 -2.16
C THR A 352 0.77 3.62 -1.98
N LEU A 353 0.97 2.94 -0.86
CA LEU A 353 2.15 2.16 -0.54
C LEU A 353 1.79 0.68 -0.72
N ALA A 354 2.12 0.14 -1.89
CA ALA A 354 1.83 -1.24 -2.25
C ALA A 354 2.78 -2.23 -1.55
N VAL A 355 2.21 -3.22 -0.86
CA VAL A 355 2.92 -4.20 -0.03
C VAL A 355 2.68 -5.62 -0.58
N GLY A 356 3.78 -6.26 -1.00
CA GLY A 356 3.83 -7.66 -1.40
C GLY A 356 3.98 -8.62 -0.23
N SER A 357 4.18 -9.92 -0.51
CA SER A 357 4.27 -10.96 0.52
C SER A 357 5.50 -11.85 0.36
N ALA A 358 6.07 -12.26 1.47
CA ALA A 358 7.03 -13.36 1.56
C ALA A 358 6.50 -14.44 2.51
N SER A 359 6.79 -15.71 2.22
CA SER A 359 6.46 -16.79 3.14
C SER A 359 7.44 -16.87 4.32
N GLN A 360 7.13 -17.73 5.29
CA GLN A 360 8.02 -18.09 6.40
C GLN A 360 9.42 -18.56 5.96
N ARG A 361 9.60 -18.96 4.69
CA ARG A 361 10.90 -19.38 4.14
C ARG A 361 11.59 -18.29 3.33
N GLY A 362 11.08 -17.06 3.37
CA GLY A 362 11.57 -15.96 2.53
C GLY A 362 11.30 -16.17 1.03
N GLN A 363 10.32 -17.01 0.67
CA GLN A 363 10.00 -17.34 -0.71
C GLN A 363 8.80 -16.53 -1.21
N PHE A 364 8.78 -16.25 -2.52
CA PHE A 364 7.63 -15.60 -3.15
C PHE A 364 6.42 -16.55 -3.14
N PRO A 365 5.27 -16.15 -2.57
CA PRO A 365 4.11 -17.01 -2.48
C PRO A 365 3.42 -17.19 -3.84
N TRP A 366 2.74 -18.33 -4.02
CA TRP A 366 2.06 -18.70 -5.27
C TRP A 366 0.93 -17.73 -5.66
N TYR A 367 0.33 -17.04 -4.69
CA TYR A 367 -0.73 -16.08 -4.91
C TYR A 367 -0.20 -14.68 -5.24
N GLY A 368 1.04 -14.34 -4.89
CA GLY A 368 1.54 -12.97 -5.03
C GLY A 368 1.57 -12.50 -6.49
N GLU A 369 1.14 -11.27 -6.72
CA GLU A 369 1.23 -10.60 -8.02
C GLU A 369 2.58 -9.88 -8.18
N ARG A 370 3.09 -9.84 -9.41
CA ARG A 370 4.34 -9.14 -9.75
C ARG A 370 4.01 -7.85 -10.46
N CYS A 371 4.59 -6.73 -10.05
CA CYS A 371 4.50 -5.47 -10.78
C CYS A 371 5.60 -4.49 -10.37
N ALA A 372 5.73 -3.40 -11.11
CA ALA A 372 6.73 -2.38 -10.83
C ALA A 372 6.28 -1.36 -9.78
N ALA A 373 5.00 -1.34 -9.41
CA ALA A 373 4.45 -0.52 -8.34
C ALA A 373 4.68 -1.06 -6.92
N THR A 374 4.93 -2.37 -6.73
CA THR A 374 5.19 -2.95 -5.41
C THR A 374 6.41 -2.29 -4.76
N MET A 375 6.22 -1.65 -3.60
CA MET A 375 7.25 -0.89 -2.91
C MET A 375 8.05 -1.75 -1.94
N ALA A 376 7.40 -2.56 -1.12
CA ALA A 376 8.07 -3.41 -0.14
C ALA A 376 7.28 -4.69 0.12
N THR A 377 7.80 -5.51 1.03
CA THR A 377 7.24 -6.80 1.40
C THR A 377 7.19 -6.95 2.91
N THR A 378 6.14 -7.59 3.41
CA THR A 378 6.08 -8.16 4.76
C THR A 378 5.74 -9.64 4.68
N TYR A 379 5.66 -10.31 5.82
CA TYR A 379 5.37 -11.73 5.87
C TYR A 379 3.88 -12.04 5.72
N SER A 380 3.60 -13.19 5.12
CA SER A 380 2.28 -13.82 5.10
C SER A 380 2.45 -15.34 4.96
N SER A 381 1.37 -16.02 4.64
CA SER A 381 1.33 -17.42 4.26
C SER A 381 2.17 -17.73 3.00
N GLY A 382 2.50 -19.00 2.76
CA GLY A 382 3.19 -19.42 1.54
C GLY A 382 2.76 -20.79 1.05
N ALA A 383 3.71 -21.71 1.02
CA ALA A 383 3.42 -23.10 0.70
C ALA A 383 2.46 -23.70 1.75
N TYR A 384 1.79 -24.80 1.42
CA TYR A 384 0.85 -25.48 2.33
C TYR A 384 1.44 -25.84 3.71
N THR A 385 2.77 -26.01 3.77
CA THR A 385 3.50 -26.39 4.98
C THR A 385 4.11 -25.19 5.72
N ASP A 386 3.96 -23.98 5.20
CA ASP A 386 4.43 -22.76 5.86
C ASP A 386 3.41 -22.33 6.92
N GLN A 387 3.90 -21.75 8.01
CA GLN A 387 3.01 -21.07 8.96
C GLN A 387 2.31 -19.89 8.27
N MET A 388 1.15 -19.54 8.82
CA MET A 388 0.30 -18.45 8.35
C MET A 388 0.30 -17.34 9.40
N ILE A 389 -0.63 -16.39 9.29
CA ILE A 389 -0.71 -15.26 10.22
C ILE A 389 -1.72 -15.54 11.33
N ALA A 390 -1.25 -15.35 12.57
CA ALA A 390 -2.02 -15.45 13.80
C ALA A 390 -2.62 -14.09 14.19
N THR A 391 -3.94 -14.00 14.36
CA THR A 391 -4.67 -12.74 14.62
C THR A 391 -6.07 -13.00 15.21
N THR A 392 -6.84 -11.94 15.47
CA THR A 392 -8.26 -11.97 15.85
C THR A 392 -9.13 -12.52 14.74
N ASP A 393 -10.29 -13.07 15.10
CA ASP A 393 -11.27 -13.60 14.15
C ASP A 393 -12.70 -13.33 14.64
N LEU A 394 -13.67 -13.39 13.72
CA LEU A 394 -15.06 -13.03 13.99
C LEU A 394 -15.67 -13.91 15.10
N GLY A 395 -16.61 -13.35 15.87
CA GLY A 395 -17.25 -14.05 16.99
C GLY A 395 -16.39 -14.07 18.26
N ASN A 396 -15.53 -13.06 18.44
CA ASN A 396 -14.58 -12.95 19.53
C ASN A 396 -13.63 -14.17 19.62
N THR A 397 -13.17 -14.67 18.48
CA THR A 397 -12.28 -15.84 18.38
C THR A 397 -10.90 -15.47 17.86
N CYS A 398 -9.99 -16.43 17.77
CA CYS A 398 -8.65 -16.22 17.27
C CYS A 398 -8.37 -17.20 16.12
N THR A 399 -7.51 -16.80 15.18
CA THR A 399 -7.12 -17.64 14.04
C THR A 399 -5.62 -17.65 13.88
N VAL A 400 -5.08 -18.77 13.41
CA VAL A 400 -3.68 -18.94 12.96
C VAL A 400 -3.61 -19.18 11.46
N LYS A 401 -4.68 -18.83 10.74
CA LYS A 401 -4.90 -19.21 9.33
C LYS A 401 -5.20 -18.01 8.44
N HIS A 402 -4.83 -16.80 8.85
CA HIS A 402 -4.94 -15.65 7.96
C HIS A 402 -3.84 -15.67 6.89
N THR A 403 -4.17 -15.35 5.64
CA THR A 403 -3.35 -15.61 4.45
C THR A 403 -3.49 -14.51 3.40
N GLY A 404 -2.63 -14.55 2.38
CA GLY A 404 -2.68 -13.63 1.24
C GLY A 404 -1.91 -12.33 1.46
N THR A 405 -1.82 -11.52 0.41
CA THR A 405 -1.29 -10.15 0.51
C THR A 405 -2.08 -9.28 1.48
N SER A 406 -3.35 -9.63 1.75
CA SER A 406 -4.17 -9.01 2.79
C SER A 406 -3.59 -9.04 4.19
N ALA A 407 -2.78 -10.04 4.53
CA ALA A 407 -2.13 -10.13 5.84
C ALA A 407 -0.81 -9.32 5.86
N SER A 408 -0.23 -9.08 4.68
CA SER A 408 1.02 -8.33 4.57
C SER A 408 0.81 -6.82 4.79
N ALA A 409 -0.23 -6.23 4.17
CA ALA A 409 -0.50 -4.79 4.28
C ALA A 409 -0.79 -4.30 5.71
N PRO A 410 -1.57 -5.00 6.56
CA PRO A 410 -1.77 -4.66 7.96
C PRO A 410 -0.48 -4.70 8.78
N LEU A 411 0.39 -5.70 8.58
CA LEU A 411 1.69 -5.75 9.24
C LEU A 411 2.54 -4.51 8.87
N ALA A 412 2.55 -4.12 7.60
CA ALA A 412 3.24 -2.90 7.15
C ALA A 412 2.63 -1.63 7.77
N ALA A 413 1.29 -1.53 7.84
CA ALA A 413 0.61 -0.42 8.49
C ALA A 413 0.98 -0.31 9.98
N GLY A 414 1.08 -1.45 10.68
CA GLY A 414 1.59 -1.50 12.05
C GLY A 414 3.03 -1.01 12.18
N ILE A 415 3.95 -1.44 11.30
CA ILE A 415 5.34 -0.96 11.31
C ILE A 415 5.41 0.56 11.09
N ILE A 416 4.62 1.08 10.16
CA ILE A 416 4.54 2.53 9.90
C ILE A 416 3.99 3.26 11.13
N ALA A 417 3.02 2.70 11.85
CA ALA A 417 2.53 3.28 13.09
C ALA A 417 3.62 3.37 14.17
N LEU A 418 4.51 2.39 14.28
CA LEU A 418 5.68 2.48 15.18
C LEU A 418 6.59 3.67 14.82
N ALA A 419 6.73 3.97 13.53
CA ALA A 419 7.54 5.10 13.05
C ALA A 419 6.89 6.45 13.32
N LEU A 420 5.57 6.55 13.09
CA LEU A 420 4.81 7.77 13.34
C LEU A 420 4.71 8.11 14.84
N GLU A 421 4.75 7.13 15.73
CA GLU A 421 4.89 7.39 17.18
C GLU A 421 6.19 8.17 17.47
N VAL A 422 7.29 7.77 16.83
CA VAL A 422 8.61 8.38 17.06
C VAL A 422 8.76 9.71 16.33
N ASN A 423 8.24 9.80 15.10
CA ASN A 423 8.27 11.03 14.32
C ASN A 423 6.91 11.28 13.65
N PRO A 424 6.01 12.03 14.31
CA PRO A 424 4.71 12.36 13.74
C PRO A 424 4.82 13.36 12.58
N GLU A 425 5.96 14.04 12.38
CA GLU A 425 6.15 15.04 11.33
C GLU A 425 6.40 14.43 9.94
N LEU A 426 6.64 13.13 9.85
CA LEU A 426 6.84 12.44 8.57
C LEU A 426 5.65 12.67 7.63
N THR A 427 5.92 13.10 6.40
CA THR A 427 4.92 13.18 5.34
C THR A 427 4.66 11.81 4.70
N TRP A 428 3.59 11.68 3.92
CA TRP A 428 3.31 10.45 3.16
C TRP A 428 4.48 10.04 2.23
N ARG A 429 5.18 11.02 1.63
CA ARG A 429 6.40 10.79 0.83
C ARG A 429 7.59 10.40 1.68
N ASP A 430 7.77 11.02 2.86
CA ASP A 430 8.85 10.64 3.78
C ASP A 430 8.74 9.17 4.18
N VAL A 431 7.53 8.68 4.44
CA VAL A 431 7.28 7.27 4.77
C VAL A 431 7.66 6.36 3.61
N GLN A 432 7.31 6.69 2.36
CA GLN A 432 7.73 5.93 1.20
C GLN A 432 9.27 5.91 1.05
N HIS A 433 9.94 7.06 1.21
CA HIS A 433 11.40 7.13 1.20
C HIS A 433 12.03 6.28 2.30
N LEU A 434 11.49 6.31 3.52
CA LEU A 434 11.96 5.48 4.64
C LEU A 434 11.81 4.00 4.31
N VAL A 435 10.68 3.58 3.75
CA VAL A 435 10.45 2.19 3.35
C VAL A 435 11.46 1.75 2.28
N VAL A 436 11.68 2.56 1.25
CA VAL A 436 12.72 2.32 0.21
C VAL A 436 14.11 2.22 0.84
N TRP A 437 14.44 3.14 1.76
CA TRP A 437 15.76 3.23 2.37
C TRP A 437 16.06 2.09 3.36
N THR A 438 15.04 1.48 3.97
CA THR A 438 15.21 0.55 5.10
C THR A 438 14.74 -0.88 4.85
N SER A 439 14.06 -1.16 3.72
CA SER A 439 13.61 -2.52 3.37
C SER A 439 14.78 -3.42 2.93
N GLU A 440 14.84 -4.66 3.40
CA GLU A 440 16.02 -5.52 3.28
C GLU A 440 15.87 -6.59 2.22
N TYR A 441 16.82 -6.64 1.27
CA TYR A 441 16.81 -7.66 0.22
C TYR A 441 17.40 -8.99 0.69
N ALA A 442 18.32 -8.97 1.66
CA ALA A 442 19.12 -10.13 2.07
C ALA A 442 18.28 -11.32 2.57
N PRO A 443 17.18 -11.13 3.34
CA PRO A 443 16.27 -12.24 3.70
C PRO A 443 15.59 -12.92 2.51
N LEU A 444 15.53 -12.25 1.37
CA LEU A 444 14.79 -12.66 0.18
C LEU A 444 15.73 -12.89 -1.04
N SER A 445 17.05 -12.88 -0.83
CA SER A 445 18.05 -12.87 -1.90
C SER A 445 18.08 -14.13 -2.76
N ASP A 446 17.58 -15.25 -2.22
CA ASP A 446 17.55 -16.55 -2.91
C ASP A 446 16.47 -16.63 -4.00
N ASN A 447 15.63 -15.60 -4.12
CA ASN A 447 14.62 -15.50 -5.17
C ASN A 447 15.21 -14.88 -6.44
N GLU A 448 14.75 -15.34 -7.61
CA GLU A 448 15.16 -14.76 -8.89
C GLU A 448 14.67 -13.31 -9.09
N GLY A 449 15.34 -12.57 -9.96
CA GLY A 449 14.88 -11.27 -10.46
C GLY A 449 15.40 -10.04 -9.70
N TRP A 450 16.23 -10.23 -8.68
CA TRP A 450 16.93 -9.11 -8.02
C TRP A 450 17.90 -8.42 -8.99
N ARG A 451 17.84 -7.09 -9.00
CA ARG A 451 18.79 -6.25 -9.73
C ARG A 451 19.20 -5.06 -8.87
N ARG A 452 20.43 -4.58 -9.08
CA ARG A 452 20.91 -3.35 -8.44
C ARG A 452 20.72 -2.17 -9.40
N THR A 453 20.01 -1.14 -8.94
CA THR A 453 19.76 0.11 -9.68
C THR A 453 21.00 1.00 -9.71
N ALA A 454 21.00 2.03 -10.56
CA ALA A 454 22.10 2.99 -10.60
C ALA A 454 22.19 3.86 -9.34
N ALA A 455 21.08 3.99 -8.60
CA ALA A 455 21.06 4.62 -7.27
C ALA A 455 21.55 3.69 -6.14
N GLY A 456 21.92 2.45 -6.46
CA GLY A 456 22.53 1.50 -5.54
C GLY A 456 21.53 0.59 -4.81
N PHE A 457 20.22 0.75 -5.00
CA PHE A 457 19.19 -0.09 -4.40
C PHE A 457 19.05 -1.45 -5.08
N TRP A 458 18.87 -2.51 -4.29
CA TRP A 458 18.37 -3.79 -4.75
C TRP A 458 16.86 -3.74 -4.91
N VAL A 459 16.36 -4.15 -6.08
CA VAL A 459 14.93 -4.13 -6.42
C VAL A 459 14.49 -5.42 -7.10
N ASN A 460 13.22 -5.80 -6.92
CA ASN A 460 12.60 -6.98 -7.53
C ASN A 460 11.09 -6.72 -7.74
N THR A 461 10.51 -7.08 -8.89
CA THR A 461 9.06 -6.91 -9.15
C THR A 461 8.17 -7.80 -8.27
N ARG A 462 8.75 -8.78 -7.58
CA ARG A 462 8.09 -9.63 -6.60
C ARG A 462 8.04 -9.00 -5.20
N PHE A 463 9.07 -8.23 -4.86
CA PHE A 463 9.33 -7.84 -3.47
C PHE A 463 9.54 -6.33 -3.26
N GLY A 464 9.48 -5.54 -4.33
CA GLY A 464 9.87 -4.14 -4.31
C GLY A 464 11.33 -3.98 -3.91
N PHE A 465 11.56 -3.18 -2.87
CA PHE A 465 12.87 -2.93 -2.26
C PHE A 465 13.28 -3.98 -1.21
N GLY A 466 12.40 -4.94 -0.89
CA GLY A 466 12.68 -6.03 0.04
C GLY A 466 11.74 -6.08 1.23
N LEU A 467 12.14 -6.85 2.24
CA LEU A 467 11.37 -7.08 3.46
C LEU A 467 11.45 -5.85 4.39
N MET A 468 10.33 -5.34 4.86
CA MET A 468 10.33 -4.22 5.82
C MET A 468 11.02 -4.62 7.13
N ASN A 469 11.88 -3.74 7.64
CA ASN A 469 12.56 -3.89 8.92
C ASN A 469 12.10 -2.77 9.85
N ALA A 470 11.30 -3.11 10.87
CA ALA A 470 10.71 -2.13 11.75
C ALA A 470 11.77 -1.33 12.52
N ALA A 471 12.77 -2.00 13.10
CA ALA A 471 13.83 -1.35 13.85
C ALA A 471 14.61 -0.34 12.99
N ALA A 472 14.98 -0.71 11.77
CA ALA A 472 15.67 0.19 10.85
C ALA A 472 14.79 1.39 10.45
N LEU A 473 13.52 1.13 10.11
CA LEU A 473 12.59 2.18 9.72
C LEU A 473 12.39 3.22 10.83
N VAL A 474 12.15 2.77 12.07
CA VAL A 474 11.97 3.67 13.23
C VAL A 474 13.26 4.40 13.61
N ALA A 475 14.41 3.71 13.55
CA ALA A 475 15.73 4.30 13.74
C ALA A 475 15.98 5.49 12.81
N HIS A 476 15.69 5.32 11.51
CA HIS A 476 15.83 6.39 10.53
C HIS A 476 14.77 7.48 10.68
N ALA A 477 13.54 7.13 11.08
CA ALA A 477 12.47 8.08 11.34
C ALA A 477 12.84 9.10 12.43
N ALA A 478 13.52 8.67 13.49
CA ALA A 478 13.88 9.49 14.66
C ALA A 478 14.71 10.74 14.34
N ASN A 479 15.51 10.69 13.28
CA ASN A 479 16.34 11.80 12.83
C ASN A 479 16.12 12.10 11.35
N TRP A 480 14.90 11.88 10.86
CA TRP A 480 14.56 12.09 9.46
C TRP A 480 14.44 13.57 9.14
N THR A 481 15.07 13.99 8.05
CA THR A 481 14.84 15.31 7.46
C THR A 481 13.83 15.16 6.32
N THR A 482 12.70 15.86 6.42
CA THR A 482 11.65 15.86 5.39
C THR A 482 12.23 16.11 4.01
N VAL A 483 11.80 15.30 3.04
CA VAL A 483 12.28 15.39 1.66
C VAL A 483 11.88 16.71 1.00
N PRO A 484 12.64 17.19 0.01
CA PRO A 484 12.29 18.41 -0.71
C PRO A 484 10.88 18.38 -1.33
N PRO A 485 10.31 19.55 -1.70
CA PRO A 485 9.03 19.61 -2.39
C PRO A 485 8.99 18.71 -3.63
N ALA A 486 7.85 18.05 -3.83
CA ALA A 486 7.62 17.22 -5.00
C ALA A 486 7.59 18.08 -6.27
N ALA A 487 8.16 17.55 -7.35
CA ALA A 487 8.11 18.09 -8.70
C ALA A 487 7.62 17.00 -9.66
N LEU A 488 6.90 17.40 -10.71
CA LEU A 488 6.39 16.52 -11.76
C LEU A 488 6.80 17.05 -13.13
N CYS A 489 7.69 16.34 -13.80
CA CYS A 489 8.06 16.63 -15.19
C CYS A 489 7.28 15.74 -16.16
N LEU A 490 6.47 16.36 -17.03
CA LEU A 490 5.74 15.66 -18.08
C LEU A 490 6.54 15.67 -19.39
N VAL A 491 6.79 14.48 -19.93
CA VAL A 491 7.65 14.26 -21.09
C VAL A 491 6.87 13.55 -22.19
N PRO A 492 6.52 14.23 -23.29
CA PRO A 492 5.88 13.57 -24.43
C PRO A 492 6.88 12.67 -25.17
N ALA A 493 6.37 11.64 -25.87
CA ALA A 493 7.20 10.78 -26.71
C ALA A 493 7.91 11.60 -27.82
N THR A 494 9.22 11.38 -27.99
CA THR A 494 10.02 12.02 -29.04
C THR A 494 9.94 11.26 -30.36
N SER A 495 9.77 9.94 -30.29
CA SER A 495 9.61 9.08 -31.48
C SER A 495 8.96 7.74 -31.15
N GLY A 496 8.49 7.03 -32.19
CA GLY A 496 7.97 5.66 -32.08
C GLY A 496 6.50 5.52 -31.66
N GLY A 497 5.86 6.61 -31.24
CA GLY A 497 4.40 6.64 -31.02
C GLY A 497 3.61 6.48 -32.33
N ASN A 498 2.33 6.12 -32.21
CA ASN A 498 1.42 5.88 -33.34
C ASN A 498 1.87 4.77 -34.32
N ALA A 499 2.58 3.75 -33.82
CA ALA A 499 3.11 2.66 -34.63
C ALA A 499 2.20 1.42 -34.62
N THR A 500 2.18 0.69 -35.73
CA THR A 500 1.49 -0.61 -35.84
C THR A 500 2.25 -1.68 -35.07
N LEU A 501 1.54 -2.43 -34.22
CA LEU A 501 2.06 -3.58 -33.51
C LEU A 501 1.49 -4.86 -34.11
N ARG A 502 2.34 -5.68 -34.73
CA ARG A 502 1.96 -7.00 -35.28
C ARG A 502 2.24 -8.09 -34.26
N ALA A 503 1.57 -9.23 -34.38
CA ALA A 503 1.86 -10.41 -33.56
C ALA A 503 3.34 -10.82 -33.66
N GLY A 504 3.95 -11.17 -32.52
CA GLY A 504 5.39 -11.40 -32.38
C GLY A 504 6.28 -10.18 -32.64
N GLY A 505 5.69 -9.02 -32.94
CA GLY A 505 6.38 -7.77 -33.20
C GLY A 505 6.68 -6.99 -31.92
N ARG A 506 7.40 -5.88 -32.10
CA ARG A 506 7.76 -4.94 -31.04
C ARG A 506 7.65 -3.52 -31.56
N VAL A 507 7.10 -2.63 -30.73
CA VAL A 507 7.17 -1.18 -30.90
C VAL A 507 8.07 -0.61 -29.81
N GLU A 508 8.93 0.33 -30.20
CA GLU A 508 9.79 1.07 -29.28
C GLU A 508 9.41 2.55 -29.33
N VAL A 509 9.09 3.13 -28.18
CA VAL A 509 8.77 4.55 -28.01
C VAL A 509 9.88 5.18 -27.18
N ALA A 510 10.50 6.24 -27.72
CA ALA A 510 11.58 6.94 -27.05
C ALA A 510 11.07 8.24 -26.41
N PHE A 511 11.68 8.59 -25.28
CA PHE A 511 11.51 9.88 -24.63
C PHE A 511 12.90 10.45 -24.33
N ASP A 512 13.30 11.51 -25.02
CA ASP A 512 14.53 12.23 -24.74
C ASP A 512 14.20 13.44 -23.87
N THR A 513 14.76 13.51 -22.67
CA THR A 513 14.39 14.52 -21.68
C THR A 513 15.59 15.08 -20.94
N ASP A 514 15.56 16.38 -20.67
CA ASP A 514 16.44 17.06 -19.71
C ASP A 514 15.84 17.09 -18.29
N ALA A 515 14.70 16.41 -18.10
CA ALA A 515 13.90 16.37 -16.90
C ALA A 515 13.42 17.75 -16.42
N CYS A 516 12.95 18.57 -17.37
CA CYS A 516 12.38 19.89 -17.13
C CYS A 516 13.40 20.86 -16.50
N ALA A 517 14.65 20.75 -16.91
CA ALA A 517 15.78 21.47 -16.33
C ALA A 517 15.54 22.99 -16.31
N GLY A 518 15.80 23.63 -15.17
CA GLY A 518 15.67 25.09 -15.02
C GLY A 518 14.26 25.60 -14.76
N THR A 519 13.25 24.72 -14.69
CA THR A 519 11.87 25.07 -14.34
C THR A 519 11.55 24.71 -12.89
N ASP A 520 10.35 25.06 -12.42
CA ASP A 520 9.84 24.62 -11.11
C ASP A 520 9.51 23.11 -11.09
N ASP A 521 9.30 22.52 -12.28
CA ASP A 521 8.99 21.10 -12.49
C ASP A 521 10.26 20.24 -12.68
N GLU A 522 11.46 20.81 -12.45
CA GLU A 522 12.73 20.11 -12.60
C GLU A 522 12.85 18.90 -11.66
N VAL A 523 13.08 17.71 -12.22
CA VAL A 523 13.30 16.47 -11.45
C VAL A 523 14.72 15.99 -11.63
N ASN A 524 15.46 15.91 -10.53
CA ASN A 524 16.85 15.46 -10.52
C ASN A 524 17.06 14.14 -9.78
N TYR A 525 16.13 13.77 -8.89
CA TYR A 525 16.14 12.53 -8.13
C TYR A 525 14.74 11.93 -8.17
N LEU A 526 14.62 10.74 -8.77
CA LEU A 526 13.32 10.11 -8.98
C LEU A 526 12.69 9.58 -7.70
N GLU A 527 11.36 9.63 -7.66
CA GLU A 527 10.51 8.90 -6.73
C GLU A 527 9.66 7.90 -7.54
N HIS A 528 8.59 8.39 -8.16
CA HIS A 528 7.68 7.60 -8.99
C HIS A 528 7.91 7.87 -10.48
N VAL A 529 7.77 6.86 -11.32
CA VAL A 529 7.72 7.01 -12.77
C VAL A 529 6.42 6.41 -13.27
N GLN A 530 5.60 7.21 -13.93
CA GLN A 530 4.40 6.71 -14.62
C GLN A 530 4.58 6.80 -16.13
N VAL A 531 4.04 5.81 -16.85
CA VAL A 531 3.94 5.85 -18.31
C VAL A 531 2.47 5.74 -18.69
N GLU A 532 1.94 6.83 -19.24
CA GLU A 532 0.61 6.85 -19.83
C GLU A 532 0.68 6.29 -21.25
N VAL A 533 -0.15 5.28 -21.53
CA VAL A 533 -0.17 4.60 -22.83
C VAL A 533 -1.57 4.55 -23.43
N ASN A 534 -1.60 4.56 -24.76
CA ASN A 534 -2.78 4.25 -25.56
C ASN A 534 -2.41 3.08 -26.47
N ILE A 535 -2.92 1.87 -26.21
CA ILE A 535 -2.56 0.66 -26.95
C ILE A 535 -3.84 -0.06 -27.33
N ASP A 536 -4.15 -0.11 -28.63
CA ASP A 536 -5.20 -0.95 -29.17
C ASP A 536 -4.59 -2.28 -29.60
N TYR A 537 -5.07 -3.40 -29.06
CA TYR A 537 -4.57 -4.71 -29.46
C TYR A 537 -5.66 -5.79 -29.38
N PRO A 538 -5.75 -6.74 -30.33
CA PRO A 538 -6.85 -7.70 -30.36
C PRO A 538 -6.98 -8.60 -29.12
N ILE A 539 -5.87 -8.90 -28.44
CA ILE A 539 -5.82 -9.72 -27.22
C ILE A 539 -4.85 -9.06 -26.24
N ARG A 540 -5.37 -8.28 -25.29
CA ARG A 540 -4.58 -7.48 -24.35
C ARG A 540 -3.60 -8.31 -23.52
N GLY A 541 -3.96 -9.54 -23.14
CA GLY A 541 -3.11 -10.45 -22.37
C GLY A 541 -1.84 -10.95 -23.07
N GLU A 542 -1.73 -10.73 -24.38
CA GLU A 542 -0.54 -11.05 -25.18
C GLU A 542 0.48 -9.90 -25.22
N LEU A 543 0.20 -8.79 -24.55
CA LEU A 543 1.11 -7.66 -24.46
C LEU A 543 2.12 -7.84 -23.32
N GLN A 544 3.35 -7.42 -23.56
CA GLN A 544 4.33 -7.15 -22.51
C GLN A 544 4.85 -5.74 -22.66
N VAL A 545 5.06 -5.06 -21.54
CA VAL A 545 5.51 -3.66 -21.52
C VAL A 545 6.74 -3.54 -20.64
N PHE A 546 7.82 -2.98 -21.19
CA PHE A 546 9.06 -2.73 -20.49
C PHE A 546 9.43 -1.25 -20.58
N LEU A 547 9.99 -0.70 -19.52
CA LEU A 547 10.55 0.65 -19.49
C LEU A 547 12.02 0.58 -19.10
N THR A 548 12.89 1.27 -19.85
CA THR A 548 14.32 1.36 -19.55
C THR A 548 14.69 2.80 -19.23
N SER A 549 15.32 3.02 -18.07
CA SER A 549 15.81 4.33 -17.64
C SER A 549 17.10 4.71 -18.39
N PRO A 550 17.48 6.00 -18.42
CA PRO A 550 18.75 6.46 -19.00
C PRO A 550 19.97 5.81 -18.36
N SER A 551 19.85 5.36 -17.11
CA SER A 551 20.92 4.67 -16.39
C SER A 551 20.99 3.16 -16.71
N GLY A 552 20.11 2.66 -17.59
CA GLY A 552 20.09 1.26 -18.05
C GLY A 552 19.20 0.33 -17.23
N THR A 553 18.49 0.83 -16.21
CA THR A 553 17.58 0.00 -15.40
C THR A 553 16.34 -0.34 -16.23
N ARG A 554 16.23 -1.61 -16.63
CA ARG A 554 15.08 -2.15 -17.38
C ARG A 554 14.07 -2.77 -16.43
N VAL A 555 12.86 -2.22 -16.42
CA VAL A 555 11.72 -2.61 -15.58
C VAL A 555 10.64 -3.26 -16.45
N GLN A 556 10.04 -4.36 -15.99
CA GLN A 556 8.83 -4.91 -16.60
C GLN A 556 7.61 -4.29 -15.92
N LEU A 557 6.84 -3.51 -16.68
CA LEU A 557 5.59 -2.90 -16.22
C LEU A 557 4.44 -3.91 -16.38
N LEU A 558 4.35 -4.56 -17.55
CA LEU A 558 3.33 -5.57 -17.83
C LEU A 558 3.94 -6.89 -18.26
N GLY A 559 3.52 -7.97 -17.60
CA GLY A 559 3.76 -9.35 -18.00
C GLY A 559 2.62 -9.93 -18.82
N LEU A 560 2.86 -11.08 -19.45
CA LEU A 560 1.79 -11.80 -20.16
C LEU A 560 0.70 -12.22 -19.18
N ARG A 561 -0.55 -11.91 -19.53
CA ARG A 561 -1.72 -12.32 -18.75
C ARG A 561 -2.55 -13.26 -19.59
N ARG A 562 -2.20 -14.55 -19.55
CA ARG A 562 -2.73 -15.60 -20.45
C ARG A 562 -4.25 -15.74 -20.43
N LEU A 563 -4.90 -15.28 -19.37
CA LEU A 563 -6.34 -15.32 -19.19
C LEU A 563 -7.06 -14.08 -19.76
N ASP A 564 -6.35 -12.97 -20.00
CA ASP A 564 -6.89 -11.73 -20.53
C ASP A 564 -7.06 -11.78 -22.05
N ASP A 565 -8.28 -12.11 -22.49
CA ASP A 565 -8.69 -12.16 -23.88
C ASP A 565 -9.39 -10.87 -24.36
N SER A 566 -9.28 -9.77 -23.60
CA SER A 566 -9.93 -8.50 -23.94
C SER A 566 -9.34 -7.84 -25.18
N ALA A 567 -10.20 -7.23 -26.00
CA ALA A 567 -9.83 -6.40 -27.15
C ALA A 567 -9.86 -4.89 -26.84
N GLU A 568 -10.14 -4.49 -25.60
CA GLU A 568 -10.25 -3.08 -25.19
C GLU A 568 -8.90 -2.36 -25.14
N GLY A 569 -7.80 -3.13 -25.09
CA GLY A 569 -6.47 -2.56 -24.98
C GLY A 569 -6.28 -1.72 -23.71
N PHE A 570 -5.47 -0.67 -23.82
CA PHE A 570 -5.22 0.31 -22.77
C PHE A 570 -5.52 1.71 -23.32
N ALA A 571 -6.46 2.44 -22.72
CA ALA A 571 -6.83 3.80 -23.13
C ALA A 571 -6.47 4.78 -22.02
N GLY A 572 -5.43 5.59 -22.22
CA GLY A 572 -4.91 6.50 -21.19
C GLY A 572 -4.47 5.80 -19.90
N TRP A 573 -4.11 4.51 -19.96
CA TRP A 573 -3.71 3.75 -18.77
C TRP A 573 -2.33 4.17 -18.31
N ARG A 574 -2.15 4.35 -16.99
CA ARG A 574 -0.88 4.73 -16.39
C ARG A 574 -0.27 3.55 -15.65
N PHE A 575 0.76 2.96 -16.25
CA PHE A 575 1.63 2.03 -15.54
C PHE A 575 2.52 2.81 -14.57
N LEU A 576 2.73 2.28 -13.36
CA LEU A 576 3.59 2.88 -12.33
C LEU A 576 4.84 2.03 -12.11
N SER A 577 5.99 2.67 -11.93
CA SER A 577 7.21 2.04 -11.43
C SER A 577 7.82 2.85 -10.30
N VAL A 578 8.15 2.17 -9.20
CA VAL A 578 9.00 2.69 -8.12
C VAL A 578 10.43 2.14 -8.20
N LEU A 579 10.71 1.20 -9.12
CA LEU A 579 11.98 0.44 -9.15
C LEU A 579 13.16 1.19 -9.79
N THR A 580 13.03 2.50 -10.00
CA THR A 580 14.08 3.44 -10.42
C THR A 580 14.24 4.60 -9.42
N TRP A 581 13.74 4.44 -8.20
CA TRP A 581 13.83 5.44 -7.13
C TRP A 581 15.26 5.90 -6.92
N GLY A 582 15.46 7.22 -6.80
CA GLY A 582 16.75 7.87 -6.62
C GLY A 582 17.60 8.01 -7.88
N GLU A 583 17.27 7.36 -9.00
CA GLU A 583 18.04 7.49 -10.24
C GLU A 583 17.94 8.91 -10.83
N ARG A 584 18.93 9.26 -11.66
CA ARG A 584 18.94 10.50 -12.43
C ARG A 584 18.08 10.31 -13.70
N PRO A 585 17.05 11.14 -13.94
CA PRO A 585 16.11 10.91 -15.03
C PRO A 585 16.52 11.49 -16.38
N ARG A 586 17.60 12.28 -16.45
CA ARG A 586 18.02 12.97 -17.69
C ARG A 586 18.60 11.98 -18.69
N GLY A 587 18.25 12.16 -19.95
CA GLY A 587 18.68 11.33 -21.07
C GLY A 587 17.52 10.60 -21.70
N ARG A 588 17.83 9.49 -22.37
CA ARG A 588 16.86 8.74 -23.18
C ARG A 588 16.20 7.64 -22.35
N TRP A 589 14.89 7.69 -22.27
CA TRP A 589 14.05 6.57 -21.82
C TRP A 589 13.54 5.79 -23.02
N LEU A 590 13.35 4.48 -22.83
CA LEU A 590 12.83 3.59 -23.86
C LEU A 590 11.68 2.74 -23.31
N LEU A 591 10.48 2.96 -23.83
CA LEU A 591 9.33 2.09 -23.65
C LEU A 591 9.30 1.05 -24.77
N GLN A 592 9.22 -0.23 -24.42
CA GLN A 592 9.10 -1.31 -25.39
C GLN A 592 7.77 -2.04 -25.16
N VAL A 593 6.92 -2.06 -26.19
CA VAL A 593 5.67 -2.83 -26.20
C VAL A 593 5.86 -4.03 -27.12
N HIS A 594 5.76 -5.22 -26.55
CA HIS A 594 5.96 -6.48 -27.25
C HIS A 594 4.62 -7.20 -27.37
N ALA A 595 4.37 -7.81 -28.53
CA ALA A 595 3.31 -8.77 -28.71
C ALA A 595 3.87 -10.19 -28.62
N ASP A 596 3.17 -11.09 -27.93
CA ASP A 596 3.57 -12.48 -27.81
C ASP A 596 3.73 -13.15 -29.19
N PRO A 597 4.91 -13.71 -29.53
CA PRO A 597 5.11 -14.44 -30.77
C PRO A 597 4.29 -15.74 -30.85
N GLU A 598 3.92 -16.32 -29.71
CA GLU A 598 3.10 -17.52 -29.62
C GLU A 598 1.59 -17.19 -29.50
N GLY A 599 1.25 -15.91 -29.54
CA GLY A 599 -0.10 -15.39 -29.36
C GLY A 599 -1.08 -15.75 -30.48
N ALA A 600 -2.34 -15.93 -30.12
CA ALA A 600 -3.44 -16.15 -31.05
C ALA A 600 -3.79 -14.90 -31.86
N ALA A 601 -3.34 -13.69 -31.46
CA ALA A 601 -3.61 -12.45 -32.16
C ALA A 601 -3.07 -12.42 -33.60
N GLY A 602 -2.08 -13.24 -33.94
CA GLY A 602 -1.58 -13.38 -35.32
C GLY A 602 -2.66 -13.77 -36.34
N LYS A 603 -3.80 -14.30 -35.88
CA LYS A 603 -4.98 -14.63 -36.68
C LYS A 603 -6.05 -13.53 -36.69
N LEU A 604 -5.95 -12.53 -35.82
CA LEU A 604 -6.98 -11.51 -35.56
C LEU A 604 -6.61 -10.11 -36.07
N GLY A 605 -5.36 -9.89 -36.49
CA GLY A 605 -4.91 -8.65 -37.10
C GLY A 605 -3.79 -7.96 -36.33
N ALA A 606 -3.43 -6.75 -36.75
CA ALA A 606 -2.43 -5.92 -36.08
C ALA A 606 -3.12 -4.93 -35.13
N GLY A 607 -2.47 -4.63 -34.01
CA GLY A 607 -2.85 -3.52 -33.14
C GLY A 607 -2.02 -2.26 -33.41
N ARG A 608 -2.14 -1.29 -32.51
CA ARG A 608 -1.48 0.01 -32.59
C ARG A 608 -1.06 0.49 -31.21
N VAL A 609 0.17 0.97 -31.10
CA VAL A 609 0.62 1.79 -29.96
C VAL A 609 0.45 3.25 -30.38
N GLY A 610 -0.50 3.94 -29.75
CA GLY A 610 -0.86 5.32 -29.98
C GLY A 610 0.11 6.33 -29.35
N ALA A 611 -0.43 7.44 -28.84
CA ALA A 611 0.35 8.42 -28.11
C ALA A 611 0.69 7.91 -26.70
N CYS A 612 1.92 8.20 -26.26
CA CYS A 612 2.39 7.90 -24.91
C CYS A 612 3.03 9.14 -24.28
N ALA A 613 2.98 9.22 -22.95
CA ALA A 613 3.65 10.25 -22.17
C ALA A 613 4.34 9.61 -20.95
N LEU A 614 5.51 10.15 -20.60
CA LEU A 614 6.28 9.78 -19.43
C LEU A 614 6.10 10.87 -18.37
N LEU A 615 5.73 10.47 -17.16
CA LEU A 615 5.53 11.35 -16.01
C LEU A 615 6.57 11.01 -14.96
N LEU A 616 7.50 11.94 -14.74
CA LEU A 616 8.61 11.79 -13.81
C LEU A 616 8.27 12.55 -12.53
N HIS A 617 8.09 11.84 -11.42
CA HIS A 617 7.89 12.43 -10.11
C HIS A 617 9.19 12.37 -9.31
N GLY A 618 9.48 13.40 -8.53
CA GLY A 618 10.61 13.37 -7.62
C GLY A 618 10.98 14.74 -7.09
N THR A 619 12.27 14.97 -6.89
CA THR A 619 12.79 16.21 -6.29
C THR A 619 13.86 16.87 -7.14
N ARG A 620 13.86 18.20 -7.11
CA ARG A 620 14.92 19.02 -7.73
C ARG A 620 16.22 18.98 -6.95
N ARG A 621 16.13 19.00 -5.61
CA ARG A 621 17.28 18.99 -4.69
C ARG A 621 17.49 17.57 -4.14
N PRO A 622 18.72 17.16 -3.79
CA PRO A 622 18.95 15.88 -3.15
C PRO A 622 18.17 15.75 -1.85
N PRO A 623 17.44 14.66 -1.63
CA PRO A 623 17.01 14.26 -0.30
C PRO A 623 18.22 14.10 0.66
N ALA A 624 18.08 14.55 1.91
CA ALA A 624 19.20 14.58 2.86
C ALA A 624 19.79 13.20 3.16
N HIS A 625 18.97 12.14 3.14
CA HIS A 625 19.43 10.76 3.36
C HIS A 625 20.33 10.23 2.23
N PHE A 626 20.40 10.91 1.07
CA PHE A 626 21.37 10.59 0.01
C PHE A 626 22.72 11.32 0.16
N ALA A 627 22.88 12.20 1.15
CA ALA A 627 24.09 13.01 1.31
C ALA A 627 25.36 12.16 1.56
N ASN A 628 25.20 11.03 2.25
CA ASN A 628 26.31 10.13 2.61
C ASN A 628 26.56 9.04 1.54
N GLY A 629 26.11 9.27 0.31
CA GLY A 629 26.25 8.33 -0.80
C GLY A 629 25.10 7.32 -0.89
N PRO A 630 25.28 6.23 -1.67
CA PRO A 630 24.23 5.23 -1.87
C PRO A 630 23.93 4.48 -0.57
N ARG A 631 22.75 3.88 -0.49
CA ARG A 631 22.39 3.00 0.62
C ARG A 631 23.44 1.89 0.77
N LEU A 632 23.91 1.72 2.01
CA LEU A 632 24.78 0.61 2.39
C LEU A 632 23.91 -0.55 2.90
N TYR A 633 24.05 -1.71 2.27
CA TYR A 633 23.40 -2.94 2.71
C TYR A 633 24.33 -3.72 3.63
N ASP A 634 23.78 -4.28 4.71
CA ASP A 634 24.52 -5.18 5.58
C ASP A 634 24.63 -6.57 4.92
N ALA A 635 25.84 -6.91 4.47
CA ALA A 635 26.14 -8.24 3.89
C ALA A 635 25.99 -9.39 4.90
N HIS A 636 25.93 -9.08 6.19
CA HIS A 636 25.79 -10.02 7.30
C HIS A 636 24.42 -9.95 7.98
N TYR A 637 23.43 -9.29 7.39
CA TYR A 637 22.07 -9.16 7.95
C TYR A 637 21.50 -10.48 8.50
N ASN A 638 21.78 -11.61 7.81
CA ASN A 638 21.34 -12.95 8.21
C ASN A 638 22.38 -13.80 8.99
N ARG A 639 23.62 -13.32 9.17
CA ARG A 639 24.71 -14.07 9.82
C ARG A 639 25.03 -13.49 11.18
N VAL A 640 24.66 -14.21 12.24
CA VAL A 640 25.14 -13.87 13.60
C VAL A 640 26.66 -14.11 13.65
N ASN A 641 27.42 -13.05 13.89
CA ASN A 641 28.88 -13.07 13.92
C ASN A 641 29.40 -13.92 15.10
N ARG A 642 30.12 -15.00 14.81
CA ARG A 642 30.64 -15.97 15.80
C ARG A 642 31.98 -15.55 16.44
N LYS A 643 32.24 -14.25 16.62
CA LYS A 643 33.58 -13.77 17.06
C LYS A 643 33.52 -12.78 18.22
N THR A 644 33.18 -13.29 19.41
CA THR A 644 33.62 -12.73 20.70
C THR A 644 33.67 -13.86 21.75
N LYS A 645 34.51 -14.87 21.51
CA LYS A 645 35.03 -15.78 22.57
C LYS A 645 36.08 -16.72 21.96
N LYS A 646 37.34 -16.30 22.03
CA LYS A 646 38.60 -17.07 22.02
C LYS A 646 39.66 -16.36 21.19
N GLU A 647 40.29 -15.35 21.79
CA GLU A 647 41.73 -15.15 21.64
C GLU A 647 42.30 -14.85 23.03
N GLU A 648 42.38 -15.91 23.84
CA GLU A 648 43.43 -16.03 24.84
C GLU A 648 44.05 -17.41 24.64
N HIS A 649 45.38 -17.40 24.53
CA HIS A 649 46.35 -18.51 24.47
C HIS A 649 46.80 -19.02 23.09
N SER A 650 48.08 -18.70 22.85
CA SER A 650 49.16 -19.31 22.05
C SER A 650 48.96 -20.79 21.66
N GLU A 651 49.53 -21.33 20.58
CA GLU A 651 50.93 -21.31 20.17
C GLU A 651 51.11 -21.59 18.66
N THR A 652 52.12 -20.94 18.10
CA THR A 652 53.12 -21.40 17.11
C THR A 652 52.89 -22.74 16.39
N THR A 653 52.76 -22.71 15.05
CA THR A 653 53.62 -23.52 14.15
C THR A 653 53.54 -23.06 12.69
N GLN A 654 54.71 -22.98 12.06
CA GLN A 654 54.96 -22.67 10.65
C GLN A 654 54.65 -23.87 9.75
N SER A 655 54.14 -23.62 8.53
CA SER A 655 54.65 -24.24 7.28
C SER A 655 53.95 -23.65 6.04
N THR A 656 54.75 -22.98 5.20
CA THR A 656 54.91 -23.15 3.73
C THR A 656 53.85 -24.00 2.99
N GLU A 657 53.23 -23.61 1.87
CA GLU A 657 53.85 -23.37 0.55
C GLU A 657 52.82 -22.83 -0.49
N GLN A 658 53.31 -21.92 -1.35
CA GLN A 658 53.08 -21.78 -2.80
C GLN A 658 51.69 -21.46 -3.40
N GLN A 659 51.57 -20.22 -3.88
CA GLN A 659 50.79 -19.84 -5.07
C GLN A 659 51.50 -20.29 -6.37
N PRO A 660 50.79 -20.20 -7.51
CA PRO A 660 51.36 -19.46 -8.63
C PRO A 660 50.45 -18.33 -9.13
N GLU A 661 51.09 -17.18 -9.38
CA GLU A 661 50.59 -15.98 -10.05
C GLU A 661 50.38 -16.18 -11.57
N SER A 662 49.51 -15.36 -12.16
CA SER A 662 49.89 -14.62 -13.38
C SER A 662 49.07 -13.33 -13.54
N ASP A 663 49.80 -12.30 -13.96
CA ASP A 663 49.56 -10.86 -13.91
C ASP A 663 48.46 -10.30 -14.85
N ILE A 664 47.92 -9.12 -14.49
CA ILE A 664 48.13 -7.82 -15.20
C ILE A 664 47.47 -6.66 -14.42
N LYS A 665 48.21 -5.54 -14.33
CA LYS A 665 48.13 -4.35 -13.45
C LYS A 665 46.88 -3.44 -13.60
N PRO A 666 46.46 -2.70 -12.54
CA PRO A 666 45.59 -1.53 -12.66
C PRO A 666 46.37 -0.20 -12.78
N VAL A 667 45.71 0.79 -13.40
CA VAL A 667 46.19 2.15 -13.67
C VAL A 667 45.71 3.11 -12.56
N VAL A 668 46.68 3.82 -11.97
CA VAL A 668 46.67 5.11 -11.24
C VAL A 668 45.32 5.71 -10.83
N GLU A 669 45.04 5.71 -9.52
CA GLU A 669 44.01 6.53 -8.85
C GLU A 669 44.54 7.94 -8.50
N GLY A 670 43.70 8.96 -8.69
CA GLY A 670 43.88 10.33 -8.17
C GLY A 670 43.27 10.49 -6.77
N PRO A 671 43.51 11.63 -6.08
CA PRO A 671 43.35 11.73 -4.63
C PRO A 671 41.89 11.76 -4.19
N GLU A 672 41.61 11.03 -3.10
CA GLU A 672 40.33 10.92 -2.38
C GLU A 672 39.83 12.27 -1.85
N PRO A 673 38.51 12.56 -1.90
CA PRO A 673 37.91 13.60 -1.09
C PRO A 673 37.70 13.10 0.35
N ALA A 674 37.94 14.00 1.31
CA ALA A 674 37.93 13.74 2.76
C ALA A 674 36.71 12.95 3.27
N ASP A 675 37.01 11.91 4.05
CA ASP A 675 36.06 11.03 4.73
C ASP A 675 35.05 11.80 5.60
N SER A 676 33.77 11.61 5.29
CA SER A 676 32.70 11.74 6.26
C SER A 676 32.45 10.35 6.86
N PRO A 677 32.22 10.21 8.18
CA PRO A 677 32.06 8.89 8.79
C PRO A 677 30.85 8.15 8.18
N PRO A 678 30.94 6.83 7.99
CA PRO A 678 29.84 6.03 7.44
C PRO A 678 28.60 6.14 8.33
N ALA A 679 27.43 5.96 7.72
CA ALA A 679 26.15 5.93 8.44
C ALA A 679 26.20 4.86 9.55
N PRO A 680 25.68 5.17 10.76
CA PRO A 680 25.72 4.24 11.88
C PRO A 680 24.99 2.93 11.55
N ALA A 681 25.49 1.80 12.06
CA ALA A 681 24.76 0.53 11.99
C ALA A 681 23.46 0.62 12.84
N VAL A 682 22.44 -0.19 12.54
CA VAL A 682 21.14 -0.22 13.28
C VAL A 682 21.32 -0.21 14.82
N PRO A 683 22.29 -0.94 15.43
CA PRO A 683 22.54 -0.84 16.87
C PRO A 683 22.90 0.56 17.35
N GLN A 684 23.68 1.32 16.59
CA GLN A 684 24.09 2.69 16.95
C GLN A 684 22.90 3.67 16.86
N TYR A 685 21.94 3.45 15.96
CA TYR A 685 20.71 4.24 15.94
C TYR A 685 19.78 3.91 17.11
N LEU A 686 19.67 2.62 17.49
CA LEU A 686 18.89 2.22 18.66
C LEU A 686 19.50 2.79 19.96
N GLU A 687 20.83 2.89 20.05
CA GLU A 687 21.51 3.58 21.14
C GLU A 687 21.18 5.09 21.19
N LEU A 688 21.13 5.76 20.03
CA LEU A 688 20.70 7.17 19.95
C LEU A 688 19.24 7.35 20.41
N LEU A 689 18.35 6.44 20.00
CA LEU A 689 16.96 6.41 20.47
C LEU A 689 16.85 6.16 21.97
N GLN A 690 17.69 5.28 22.53
CA GLN A 690 17.79 5.04 23.97
C GLN A 690 18.22 6.29 24.73
N GLN A 691 19.21 7.02 24.21
CA GLN A 691 19.67 8.28 24.79
C GLN A 691 18.57 9.35 24.77
N GLN A 692 17.84 9.47 23.66
CA GLN A 692 16.69 10.40 23.56
C GLN A 692 15.56 10.05 24.54
N LYS A 693 15.31 8.75 24.77
CA LYS A 693 14.28 8.28 25.72
C LYS A 693 14.76 8.13 27.17
N GLY A 694 16.05 8.38 27.46
CA GLY A 694 16.62 8.27 28.81
C GLY A 694 16.66 6.85 29.37
N VAL A 695 16.87 5.84 28.53
CA VAL A 695 16.89 4.41 28.91
C VAL A 695 18.34 3.91 29.03
N SER A 696 18.67 3.13 30.07
CA SER A 696 20.02 2.58 30.29
C SER A 696 20.40 1.50 29.25
N PRO A 697 21.70 1.32 28.93
CA PRO A 697 22.14 0.29 27.98
C PRO A 697 21.73 -1.11 28.45
N LEU A 698 21.04 -1.87 27.60
CA LEU A 698 20.68 -3.28 27.83
C LEU A 698 21.65 -4.18 27.04
N ASP A 699 22.08 -5.30 27.63
CA ASP A 699 22.85 -6.32 26.92
C ASP A 699 21.91 -7.11 25.99
N TRP A 700 22.08 -6.90 24.69
CA TRP A 700 21.17 -7.38 23.65
C TRP A 700 21.20 -8.90 23.43
N ASN A 701 22.16 -9.61 24.02
CA ASN A 701 22.24 -11.07 23.94
C ASN A 701 21.48 -11.79 25.06
N ASP A 702 20.87 -11.05 25.99
CA ASP A 702 20.16 -11.61 27.14
C ASP A 702 18.64 -11.38 27.05
N LEU A 703 17.92 -12.42 26.62
CA LEU A 703 16.46 -12.42 26.52
C LEU A 703 15.76 -12.26 27.88
N GLU A 704 16.38 -12.69 28.98
CA GLU A 704 15.81 -12.51 30.32
C GLU A 704 15.89 -11.04 30.78
N GLY A 705 16.99 -10.36 30.48
CA GLY A 705 17.17 -8.93 30.75
C GLY A 705 16.17 -8.04 29.99
N LEU A 706 15.89 -8.38 28.74
CA LEU A 706 14.89 -7.69 27.89
C LEU A 706 13.46 -7.87 28.43
N SER A 707 13.10 -9.10 28.83
CA SER A 707 11.79 -9.41 29.43
C SER A 707 11.55 -8.63 30.73
N LEU A 708 12.57 -8.50 31.59
CA LEU A 708 12.46 -7.77 32.85
C LEU A 708 12.26 -6.26 32.63
N ALA A 709 13.05 -5.65 31.74
CA ALA A 709 12.98 -4.22 31.43
C ALA A 709 11.62 -3.83 30.81
N MET A 710 11.07 -4.69 29.95
CA MET A 710 9.74 -4.47 29.35
C MET A 710 8.62 -4.53 30.39
N ARG A 711 8.68 -5.48 31.33
CA ARG A 711 7.72 -5.57 32.45
C ARG A 711 7.77 -4.35 33.38
N GLU A 712 8.93 -3.72 33.53
CA GLU A 712 9.06 -2.48 34.31
C GLU A 712 8.53 -1.26 33.57
N SER A 713 8.86 -1.13 32.28
CA SER A 713 8.33 -0.05 31.42
C SER A 713 6.81 -0.10 31.32
N GLN A 714 6.23 -1.30 31.11
CA GLN A 714 4.78 -1.49 31.08
C GLN A 714 4.13 -1.17 32.42
N ARG A 715 4.68 -1.62 33.56
CA ARG A 715 4.17 -1.23 34.88
C ARG A 715 4.14 0.28 35.07
N ARG A 716 5.17 1.01 34.60
CA ARG A 716 5.17 2.48 34.63
C ARG A 716 4.08 3.07 33.73
N ALA A 717 3.83 2.50 32.56
CA ALA A 717 2.77 2.93 31.66
C ALA A 717 1.35 2.68 32.22
N THR A 718 1.09 1.52 32.84
CA THR A 718 -0.20 1.22 33.50
C THR A 718 -0.43 2.12 34.71
N THR A 719 0.63 2.42 35.48
CA THR A 719 0.57 3.32 36.64
C THR A 719 0.31 4.78 36.21
N ARG A 720 0.81 5.18 35.05
CA ARG A 720 0.58 6.53 34.48
C ARG A 720 -0.80 6.68 33.84
N ALA A 721 -1.31 5.66 33.17
CA ALA A 721 -2.67 5.64 32.64
C ALA A 721 -3.71 5.69 33.78
N THR A 722 -3.49 4.93 34.85
CA THR A 722 -4.35 4.97 36.04
C THR A 722 -4.23 6.29 36.80
N SER A 723 -3.06 6.94 36.83
CA SER A 723 -2.92 8.27 37.44
C SER A 723 -3.59 9.38 36.62
N GLU A 724 -3.51 9.34 35.29
CA GLU A 724 -4.19 10.27 34.39
C GLU A 724 -5.72 10.10 34.40
N GLU A 725 -6.24 8.86 34.48
CA GLU A 725 -7.66 8.59 34.71
C GLU A 725 -8.13 9.10 36.09
N THR A 726 -7.32 8.94 37.14
CA THR A 726 -7.69 9.40 38.49
C THR A 726 -7.68 10.94 38.58
N GLN A 727 -6.81 11.61 37.82
CA GLN A 727 -6.69 13.07 37.78
C GLN A 727 -7.78 13.72 36.90
N THR A 728 -8.21 13.05 35.82
CA THR A 728 -9.38 13.48 35.03
C THR A 728 -10.70 13.24 35.77
N ARG A 729 -10.86 12.12 36.49
CA ARG A 729 -12.07 11.87 37.30
C ARG A 729 -12.25 12.86 38.45
N ASN A 730 -11.15 13.30 39.07
CA ASN A 730 -11.18 14.28 40.16
C ASN A 730 -11.36 15.74 39.69
N SER A 731 -10.98 16.07 38.45
CA SER A 731 -11.20 17.41 37.88
C SER A 731 -12.61 17.57 37.30
N VAL A 732 -13.18 16.51 36.71
CA VAL A 732 -14.55 16.50 36.20
C VAL A 732 -15.57 16.53 37.35
N SER A 733 -15.35 15.82 38.46
CA SER A 733 -16.29 15.85 39.60
C SER A 733 -16.32 17.20 40.33
N ARG A 734 -15.19 17.93 40.38
CA ARG A 734 -15.12 19.26 41.00
C ARG A 734 -15.75 20.36 40.14
N ARG A 735 -15.65 20.28 38.80
CA ARG A 735 -16.35 21.22 37.89
C ARG A 735 -17.86 20.99 37.88
N TRP A 736 -18.31 19.73 37.88
CA TRP A 736 -19.73 19.40 37.93
C TRP A 736 -20.40 19.85 39.24
N LEU A 737 -19.73 19.71 40.39
CA LEU A 737 -20.27 20.17 41.67
C LEU A 737 -20.31 21.69 41.82
N GLN A 738 -19.45 22.45 41.13
CA GLN A 738 -19.48 23.91 41.13
C GLN A 738 -20.54 24.50 40.18
N GLU A 739 -20.79 23.86 39.02
CA GLU A 739 -21.83 24.33 38.08
C GLU A 739 -23.25 24.01 38.56
N VAL A 740 -23.46 22.86 39.23
CA VAL A 740 -24.77 22.52 39.81
C VAL A 740 -25.13 23.42 41.01
N PHE A 741 -24.15 23.90 41.77
CA PHE A 741 -24.39 24.84 42.88
C PHE A 741 -24.77 26.25 42.41
N HIS A 742 -24.32 26.67 41.22
CA HIS A 742 -24.72 27.97 40.64
C HIS A 742 -26.08 27.95 39.93
N LEU A 743 -26.53 26.78 39.44
CA LEU A 743 -27.85 26.62 38.83
C LEU A 743 -29.00 26.43 39.83
N MET A 744 -28.71 26.14 41.10
CA MET A 744 -29.72 26.05 42.17
C MET A 744 -29.94 27.37 42.93
N TRP A 745 -29.23 28.45 42.57
CA TRP A 745 -29.32 29.76 43.21
C TRP A 745 -29.29 30.90 42.18
N ALA A 746 -30.10 30.76 41.12
CA ALA A 746 -30.43 31.79 40.14
C ALA A 746 -31.94 31.78 39.85
#